data_AF-A0A352FTK9-F1
#
_entry.id   AF-A0A352FTK9-F1
#
_cell.length_a   1.000
_cell.length_b   1.000
_cell.length_c   1.000
_cell.angle_alpha   90.00
_cell.angle_beta   90.00
_cell.angle_gamma   90.00
#
_symmetry.space_group_name_H-M   'P 1'
#
loop_
_entity.id
_entity.type
_entity.pdbx_description
1 polymer ?
#
loop_
_entity_poly.entity_id
_entity_poly.type
_entity_poly.pdbx_seq_one_letter_code
_entity_poly.pdbx_strand_id
1 'polypeptide(L)'
;MAELPSNVADAKDKIDFGIITIREDEFEAVLARLSVEQLVVGRQRYALSKVKTVADDEYLVASVRCLEPGTGQAQDVARTMIDELNPQWILLVGIAGSMPHDEYTLGDVILASRVHDFSVSAAIESADGRVQEFALGGGPMHPEIQTLLANLPALNMFLADWSSPSALGVARPSVKFAASNFYGNENWKKRVRGSLRRYFGNEGVRDNPKALAGPMASSGTLVKDTQLAGQWLKSSRDIKAIEMELAGVYQAAWGYNKPVLAIRGISDVVGFRRSPEWTAYACQAAASFTLALLRSRPLPSRESRSLEAVSVEGVYNQRVGVFKQKPPSPAPLRKHERLYSNLLEVIDIPKTIYAVATECKDDKAVWAILNEQTSDPPSDWIIRAKTLYAFHHFQDRVWEKICNKTEVEAHETVHWSGSDNTDRKNEFIDLLTNCFKEFGKGKDLRFINKAWANGKKRKFRYFYYEATDEYAGRPYFKMEDVLDVGATIKSLTDGSVVSKYLFGKFPRKIQDRLRKYDVTATVDWNRLLVEGLNKLLTISFFKREKFKDIFFRRDVKVLSEGGVLKGHELAHFNRMIVEDIYRKTILRRELAPRRVVITSLVRQAPTRVFGAYRSRSGQLSFYRHHAFRPQFVSIGSKWYLEITPTYHYTHDGYRVCFFYEDLIKGIKRTEGSGAVFRQVMFWARILQDRKGSFLRPDPYPFLGFGQLVEFDFDYGVAVPRSEARRAKSATVSGQLFQMNEN
;
A
#
# COMPACT_ATOMS: atom_id res chain seq x y z
N MET A 1 41.00 16.19 13.44
CA MET A 1 41.22 14.98 12.62
C MET A 1 41.61 13.87 13.58
N ALA A 2 40.77 12.86 13.79
CA ALA A 2 41.15 11.73 14.62
C ALA A 2 42.23 10.91 13.92
N GLU A 3 43.29 10.57 14.65
CA GLU A 3 44.34 9.66 14.18
C GLU A 3 43.76 8.26 13.94
N LEU A 4 44.26 7.57 12.91
CA LEU A 4 43.86 6.19 12.66
C LEU A 4 44.30 5.29 13.82
N PRO A 5 43.47 4.30 14.21
CA PRO A 5 43.83 3.38 15.27
C PRO A 5 45.12 2.61 14.96
N SER A 6 46.09 2.64 15.89
CA SER A 6 47.40 2.00 15.70
C SER A 6 47.34 0.46 15.72
N ASN A 7 46.35 -0.09 16.43
CA ASN A 7 46.16 -1.52 16.66
C ASN A 7 44.65 -1.87 16.81
N VAL A 8 44.34 -3.16 16.94
CA VAL A 8 42.95 -3.65 17.04
C VAL A 8 42.24 -3.20 18.32
N ALA A 9 42.94 -3.11 19.45
CA ALA A 9 42.35 -2.61 20.69
C ALA A 9 41.95 -1.13 20.58
N ASP A 10 42.79 -0.33 19.91
CA ASP A 10 42.49 1.07 19.62
C ASP A 10 41.34 1.23 18.63
N ALA A 11 41.15 0.26 17.72
CA ALA A 11 40.12 0.29 16.69
C ALA A 11 38.74 -0.15 17.19
N LYS A 12 38.70 -0.90 18.29
CA LYS A 12 37.48 -1.39 18.90
C LYS A 12 36.54 -0.23 19.22
N ASP A 13 35.28 -0.38 18.82
CA ASP A 13 34.24 0.65 19.00
C ASP A 13 34.47 1.98 18.27
N LYS A 14 35.44 2.03 17.35
CA LYS A 14 35.64 3.18 16.45
C LYS A 14 35.24 2.89 15.00
N ILE A 15 35.11 1.61 14.64
CA ILE A 15 34.72 1.21 13.28
C ILE A 15 33.23 1.48 13.03
N ASP A 16 32.93 2.20 11.95
CA ASP A 16 31.58 2.41 11.45
C ASP A 16 31.10 1.20 10.65
N PHE A 17 31.90 0.77 9.67
CA PHE A 17 31.58 -0.35 8.80
C PHE A 17 32.69 -1.39 8.79
N GLY A 18 32.32 -2.63 9.08
CA GLY A 18 33.15 -3.79 8.81
C GLY A 18 32.79 -4.37 7.43
N ILE A 19 33.74 -4.45 6.50
CA ILE A 19 33.52 -5.07 5.19
C ILE A 19 34.13 -6.46 5.17
N ILE A 20 33.33 -7.45 4.82
CA ILE A 20 33.76 -8.83 4.61
C ILE A 20 33.60 -9.16 3.12
N THR A 21 34.68 -9.59 2.48
CA THR A 21 34.68 -10.18 1.15
C THR A 21 35.18 -11.62 1.22
N ILE A 22 34.99 -12.41 0.17
CA ILE A 22 35.35 -13.84 0.17
C ILE A 22 36.47 -14.09 -0.84
N ARG A 23 36.24 -13.69 -2.09
CA ARG A 23 37.21 -13.87 -3.16
C ARG A 23 38.24 -12.75 -3.16
N GLU A 24 39.40 -13.05 -3.73
CA GLU A 24 40.47 -12.07 -3.89
C GLU A 24 40.06 -10.92 -4.83
N ASP A 25 39.40 -11.24 -5.95
CA ASP A 25 38.87 -10.23 -6.89
C ASP A 25 37.78 -9.33 -6.27
N GLU A 26 36.95 -9.86 -5.37
CA GLU A 26 36.01 -9.07 -4.56
C GLU A 26 36.74 -8.10 -3.64
N PHE A 27 37.79 -8.58 -2.97
CA PHE A 27 38.58 -7.76 -2.05
C PHE A 27 39.35 -6.67 -2.79
N GLU A 28 40.03 -7.01 -3.88
CA GLU A 28 40.71 -6.06 -4.76
C GLU A 28 39.75 -4.98 -5.28
N ALA A 29 38.53 -5.36 -5.71
CA ALA A 29 37.55 -4.39 -6.20
C ALA A 29 37.10 -3.40 -5.11
N VAL A 30 37.01 -3.85 -3.85
CA VAL A 30 36.73 -2.99 -2.70
C VAL A 30 37.92 -2.09 -2.39
N LEU A 31 39.14 -2.63 -2.30
CA LEU A 31 40.34 -1.86 -1.97
C LEU A 31 40.72 -0.86 -3.08
N ALA A 32 40.42 -1.14 -4.34
CA ALA A 32 40.61 -0.19 -5.43
C ALA A 32 39.76 1.09 -5.27
N ARG A 33 38.72 1.05 -4.42
CA ARG A 33 37.79 2.16 -4.16
C ARG A 33 37.93 2.76 -2.77
N LEU A 34 38.52 2.02 -1.84
CA LEU A 34 38.79 2.44 -0.47
C LEU A 34 40.29 2.61 -0.32
N SER A 35 40.75 3.86 -0.23
CA SER A 35 42.16 4.17 0.03
C SER A 35 42.56 3.56 1.37
N VAL A 36 43.33 2.48 1.34
CA VAL A 36 43.85 1.85 2.57
C VAL A 36 44.94 2.73 3.12
N GLU A 37 44.75 3.18 4.35
CA GLU A 37 45.70 4.06 5.04
C GLU A 37 46.54 3.28 6.06
N GLN A 38 45.99 2.20 6.64
CA GLN A 38 46.68 1.41 7.65
C GLN A 38 46.24 -0.05 7.67
N LEU A 39 47.14 -0.94 8.05
CA LEU A 39 46.82 -2.33 8.40
C LEU A 39 46.89 -2.53 9.92
N VAL A 40 45.88 -3.15 10.49
CA VAL A 40 45.89 -3.56 11.90
C VAL A 40 45.80 -5.08 12.02
N VAL A 41 46.51 -5.63 13.00
CA VAL A 41 46.66 -7.07 13.19
C VAL A 41 46.04 -7.48 14.53
N GLY A 42 45.05 -8.37 14.47
CA GLY A 42 44.46 -9.10 15.59
C GLY A 42 44.44 -10.60 15.27
N ARG A 43 43.37 -11.30 15.65
CA ARG A 43 43.11 -12.66 15.13
C ARG A 43 42.87 -12.65 13.63
N GLN A 44 42.43 -11.52 13.08
CA GLN A 44 42.39 -11.25 11.65
C GLN A 44 43.25 -10.02 11.31
N ARG A 45 43.58 -9.86 10.02
CA ARG A 45 44.21 -8.64 9.50
C ARG A 45 43.15 -7.76 8.86
N TYR A 46 43.08 -6.52 9.28
CA TYR A 46 42.10 -5.55 8.77
C TYR A 46 42.80 -4.42 8.02
N ALA A 47 42.29 -4.11 6.83
CA ALA A 47 42.65 -2.92 6.10
C ALA A 47 41.73 -1.77 6.53
N LEU A 48 42.32 -0.73 7.14
CA LEU A 48 41.61 0.46 7.59
C LEU A 48 41.65 1.54 6.51
N SER A 49 40.48 2.12 6.25
CA SER A 49 40.27 3.22 5.30
C SER A 49 39.35 4.27 5.91
N LYS A 50 39.57 5.53 5.54
CA LYS A 50 38.59 6.60 5.78
C LYS A 50 37.77 6.86 4.54
N VAL A 51 36.47 7.12 4.74
CA VAL A 51 35.55 7.48 3.67
C VAL A 51 34.82 8.75 4.04
N LYS A 52 35.08 9.84 3.30
CA LYS A 52 34.31 11.08 3.39
C LYS A 52 32.90 10.88 2.87
N THR A 53 31.92 11.37 3.61
CA THR A 53 30.51 11.34 3.19
C THR A 53 30.09 12.66 2.55
N VAL A 54 28.86 12.70 2.01
CA VAL A 54 28.23 13.92 1.49
C VAL A 54 27.91 14.97 2.57
N ALA A 55 28.00 14.62 3.86
CA ALA A 55 27.80 15.56 4.97
C ALA A 55 29.12 16.04 5.59
N ASP A 56 30.24 15.84 4.88
CA ASP A 56 31.61 16.18 5.31
C ASP A 56 32.08 15.53 6.62
N ASP A 57 31.34 14.55 7.16
CA ASP A 57 31.83 13.62 8.18
C ASP A 57 32.60 12.45 7.54
N GLU A 58 33.42 11.75 8.34
CA GLU A 58 34.25 10.63 7.90
C GLU A 58 33.79 9.33 8.56
N TYR A 59 33.73 8.25 7.77
CA TYR A 59 33.61 6.90 8.30
C TYR A 59 34.96 6.23 8.42
N LEU A 60 35.15 5.48 9.50
CA LEU A 60 36.22 4.53 9.64
C LEU A 60 35.74 3.14 9.22
N VAL A 61 36.37 2.59 8.19
CA VAL A 61 36.00 1.30 7.58
C VAL A 61 37.11 0.29 7.79
N ALA A 62 36.75 -0.91 8.26
CA ALA A 62 37.69 -2.03 8.40
C ALA A 62 37.29 -3.15 7.43
N SER A 63 38.18 -3.47 6.48
CA SER A 63 37.94 -4.50 5.46
C SER A 63 38.77 -5.75 5.74
N VAL A 64 38.16 -6.93 5.59
CA VAL A 64 38.81 -8.24 5.71
C VAL A 64 38.31 -9.17 4.61
N ARG A 65 39.18 -10.10 4.19
CA ARG A 65 38.83 -11.18 3.27
C ARG A 65 38.75 -12.50 4.02
N CYS A 66 37.66 -13.23 3.83
CA CYS A 66 37.52 -14.62 4.23
C CYS A 66 38.35 -15.50 3.28
N LEU A 67 39.24 -16.33 3.80
CA LEU A 67 40.15 -17.10 2.95
C LEU A 67 39.43 -18.16 2.11
N GLU A 68 38.45 -18.82 2.72
CA GLU A 68 37.66 -19.89 2.10
C GLU A 68 36.17 -19.51 2.02
N PRO A 69 35.46 -19.94 0.96
CA PRO A 69 34.02 -19.73 0.85
C PRO A 69 33.24 -20.64 1.81
N GLY A 70 31.97 -20.30 2.05
CA GLY A 70 31.05 -21.11 2.85
C GLY A 70 30.62 -20.47 4.18
N THR A 71 29.48 -20.95 4.69
CA THR A 71 28.78 -20.34 5.83
C THR A 71 29.58 -20.42 7.13
N GLY A 72 30.21 -21.55 7.42
CA GLY A 72 31.00 -21.73 8.65
C GLY A 72 32.18 -20.76 8.75
N GLN A 73 32.96 -20.62 7.68
CA GLN A 73 34.14 -19.75 7.70
C GLN A 73 33.76 -18.27 7.72
N ALA A 74 32.71 -17.89 6.97
CA ALA A 74 32.19 -16.54 7.01
C ALA A 74 31.62 -16.16 8.40
N GLN A 75 30.99 -17.12 9.11
CA GLN A 75 30.52 -16.93 10.47
C GLN A 75 31.68 -16.64 11.44
N ASP A 76 32.78 -17.38 11.33
CA ASP A 76 33.96 -17.20 12.19
C ASP A 76 34.63 -15.83 11.98
N VAL A 77 34.82 -15.43 10.71
CA VAL A 77 35.36 -14.11 10.36
C VAL A 77 34.45 -12.99 10.86
N ALA A 78 33.13 -13.11 10.66
CA ALA A 78 32.17 -12.12 11.13
C ALA A 78 32.15 -12.00 12.65
N ARG A 79 32.15 -13.13 13.37
CA ARG A 79 32.19 -13.15 14.84
C ARG A 79 33.48 -12.53 15.35
N THR A 80 34.62 -12.88 14.76
CA THR A 80 35.92 -12.32 15.13
C THR A 80 35.95 -10.80 14.93
N MET A 81 35.44 -10.31 13.79
CA MET A 81 35.29 -8.87 13.54
C MET A 81 34.38 -8.17 14.56
N ILE A 82 33.26 -8.80 14.95
CA ILE A 82 32.37 -8.24 15.98
C ILE A 82 33.09 -8.15 17.33
N ASP A 83 33.77 -9.21 17.74
CA ASP A 83 34.45 -9.27 19.03
C ASP A 83 35.64 -8.29 19.12
N GLU A 84 36.41 -8.17 18.02
CA GLU A 84 37.63 -7.37 17.95
C GLU A 84 37.35 -5.89 17.68
N LEU A 85 36.44 -5.58 16.76
CA LEU A 85 36.24 -4.21 16.26
C LEU A 85 34.89 -3.62 16.65
N ASN A 86 33.89 -4.46 16.93
CA ASN A 86 32.51 -4.07 17.23
C ASN A 86 31.93 -3.02 16.26
N PRO A 87 31.95 -3.26 14.93
CA PRO A 87 31.50 -2.25 13.97
C PRO A 87 30.03 -1.88 14.17
N GLN A 88 29.61 -0.70 13.68
CA GLN A 88 28.18 -0.35 13.69
C GLN A 88 27.43 -1.30 12.77
N TRP A 89 27.86 -1.42 11.51
CA TRP A 89 27.27 -2.31 10.50
C TRP A 89 28.33 -3.23 9.88
N ILE A 90 27.89 -4.41 9.43
CA ILE A 90 28.70 -5.33 8.63
C ILE A 90 28.18 -5.33 7.19
N LEU A 91 29.07 -5.10 6.23
CA LEU A 91 28.79 -5.20 4.82
C LEU A 91 29.41 -6.49 4.28
N LEU A 92 28.59 -7.39 3.77
CA LEU A 92 29.06 -8.59 3.09
C LEU A 92 29.05 -8.32 1.58
N VAL A 93 30.21 -8.00 1.03
CA VAL A 93 30.36 -7.53 -0.35
C VAL A 93 30.93 -8.65 -1.20
N GLY A 94 30.29 -8.94 -2.34
CA GLY A 94 30.83 -9.89 -3.30
C GLY A 94 29.88 -10.20 -4.43
N ILE A 95 29.92 -11.43 -4.92
CA ILE A 95 29.08 -11.87 -6.04
C ILE A 95 28.04 -12.90 -5.62
N ALA A 96 27.02 -13.06 -6.46
CA ALA A 96 26.02 -14.10 -6.33
C ALA A 96 25.56 -14.59 -7.71
N GLY A 97 25.02 -15.80 -7.74
CA GLY A 97 24.21 -16.28 -8.86
C GLY A 97 22.77 -15.83 -8.72
N SER A 98 22.05 -15.74 -9.82
CA SER A 98 20.64 -15.35 -9.79
C SER A 98 19.72 -16.42 -10.40
N MET A 99 18.48 -16.41 -9.92
CA MET A 99 17.39 -17.06 -10.62
C MET A 99 17.05 -16.24 -11.89
N PRO A 100 16.64 -16.88 -13.00
CA PRO A 100 16.23 -16.14 -14.20
C PRO A 100 14.97 -15.31 -13.94
N HIS A 101 15.01 -14.01 -14.22
CA HIS A 101 13.92 -13.07 -13.92
C HIS A 101 13.90 -11.89 -14.91
N ASP A 102 12.74 -11.25 -15.06
CA ASP A 102 12.53 -10.17 -16.03
C ASP A 102 12.81 -8.76 -15.49
N GLU A 103 13.26 -8.66 -14.22
CA GLU A 103 13.48 -7.39 -13.51
C GLU A 103 14.96 -7.08 -13.24
N TYR A 104 15.79 -8.13 -13.13
CA TYR A 104 17.22 -8.04 -12.85
C TYR A 104 17.98 -9.07 -13.69
N THR A 105 19.28 -8.84 -13.89
CA THR A 105 20.13 -9.63 -14.78
C THR A 105 21.61 -9.53 -14.39
N LEU A 106 22.48 -10.18 -15.19
CA LEU A 106 23.93 -10.12 -15.04
C LEU A 106 24.44 -8.68 -14.89
N GLY A 107 25.28 -8.49 -13.87
CA GLY A 107 25.88 -7.21 -13.50
C GLY A 107 25.06 -6.34 -12.54
N ASP A 108 23.79 -6.65 -12.30
CA ASP A 108 23.01 -5.96 -11.27
C ASP A 108 23.50 -6.26 -9.87
N VAL A 109 23.16 -5.40 -8.92
CA VAL A 109 23.48 -5.57 -7.51
C VAL A 109 22.20 -5.91 -6.75
N ILE A 110 22.19 -7.04 -6.05
CA ILE A 110 21.11 -7.42 -5.15
C ILE A 110 21.54 -7.11 -3.71
N LEU A 111 20.65 -6.44 -2.99
CA LEU A 111 20.78 -6.13 -1.57
C LEU A 111 19.87 -7.04 -0.77
N ALA A 112 20.43 -7.78 0.19
CA ALA A 112 19.66 -8.78 0.92
C ALA A 112 18.60 -8.11 1.79
N SER A 113 17.31 -8.34 1.52
CA SER A 113 16.23 -8.00 2.44
C SER A 113 15.89 -9.18 3.36
N ARG A 114 16.31 -10.39 3.00
CA ARG A 114 16.12 -11.63 3.76
C ARG A 114 17.16 -12.65 3.33
N VAL A 115 17.59 -13.48 4.27
CA VAL A 115 18.30 -14.72 3.99
C VAL A 115 17.35 -15.89 4.14
N HIS A 116 17.37 -16.78 3.16
CA HIS A 116 16.79 -18.11 3.18
C HIS A 116 17.95 -19.09 3.32
N ASP A 117 18.10 -19.67 4.50
CA ASP A 117 19.19 -20.60 4.75
C ASP A 117 18.77 -22.02 4.36
N PHE A 118 19.48 -22.57 3.37
CA PHE A 118 19.31 -23.92 2.84
C PHE A 118 20.44 -24.87 3.30
N SER A 119 21.22 -24.49 4.30
CA SER A 119 22.36 -25.29 4.80
C SER A 119 21.93 -26.59 5.48
N VAL A 120 20.69 -26.67 5.98
CA VAL A 120 20.15 -27.89 6.62
C VAL A 120 19.18 -28.58 5.67
N SER A 121 19.56 -29.79 5.22
CA SER A 121 18.74 -30.63 4.36
C SER A 121 18.80 -32.11 4.76
N ALA A 122 17.76 -32.85 4.38
CA ALA A 122 17.69 -34.30 4.47
C ALA A 122 17.64 -34.88 3.06
N ALA A 123 18.55 -35.81 2.73
CA ALA A 123 18.52 -36.56 1.48
C ALA A 123 17.74 -37.86 1.69
N ILE A 124 16.62 -38.00 0.97
CA ILE A 124 15.71 -39.15 1.05
C ILE A 124 15.80 -39.92 -0.27
N GLU A 125 15.91 -41.24 -0.17
CA GLU A 125 15.83 -42.13 -1.34
C GLU A 125 14.35 -42.35 -1.71
N SER A 126 13.97 -42.02 -2.94
CA SER A 126 12.63 -42.26 -3.49
C SER A 126 12.72 -43.14 -4.74
N ALA A 127 11.62 -43.82 -5.09
CA ALA A 127 11.52 -44.66 -6.28
C ALA A 127 11.83 -43.90 -7.59
N ASP A 128 11.65 -42.57 -7.60
CA ASP A 128 11.94 -41.68 -8.73
C ASP A 128 13.34 -41.01 -8.66
N GLY A 129 14.18 -41.39 -7.69
CA GLY A 129 15.52 -40.83 -7.45
C GLY A 129 15.70 -40.20 -6.07
N ARG A 130 16.85 -39.57 -5.81
CA ARG A 130 17.14 -38.88 -4.54
C ARG A 130 16.38 -37.55 -4.46
N VAL A 131 15.58 -37.36 -3.41
CA VAL A 131 14.87 -36.11 -3.11
C VAL A 131 15.54 -35.43 -1.92
N GLN A 132 15.81 -34.12 -2.02
CA GLN A 132 16.28 -33.33 -0.88
C GLN A 132 15.13 -32.52 -0.28
N GLU A 133 14.91 -32.69 1.01
CA GLU A 133 14.02 -31.84 1.81
C GLU A 133 14.85 -30.84 2.61
N PHE A 134 14.37 -29.61 2.77
CA PHE A 134 15.13 -28.53 3.41
C PHE A 134 14.40 -28.03 4.65
N ALA A 135 15.13 -27.92 5.77
CA ALA A 135 14.67 -27.22 6.96
C ALA A 135 15.05 -25.74 6.79
N LEU A 136 14.12 -24.95 6.23
CA LEU A 136 14.38 -23.56 5.87
C LEU A 136 14.70 -22.72 7.11
N GLY A 137 15.95 -22.28 7.21
CA GLY A 137 16.42 -21.37 8.25
C GLY A 137 16.51 -19.92 7.79
N GLY A 138 17.25 -19.14 8.56
CA GLY A 138 17.51 -17.74 8.25
C GLY A 138 16.35 -16.83 8.64
N GLY A 139 16.26 -15.71 7.93
CA GLY A 139 15.33 -14.68 8.30
C GLY A 139 15.61 -13.34 7.63
N PRO A 140 14.78 -12.36 7.93
CA PRO A 140 14.91 -11.02 7.39
C PRO A 140 16.09 -10.27 8.00
N MET A 141 16.70 -9.40 7.20
CA MET A 141 17.78 -8.55 7.70
C MET A 141 17.30 -7.61 8.82
N HIS A 142 18.25 -7.12 9.61
CA HIS A 142 18.04 -6.21 10.73
C HIS A 142 17.12 -5.01 10.35
N PRO A 143 16.25 -4.53 11.27
CA PRO A 143 15.31 -3.42 11.02
C PRO A 143 15.91 -2.22 10.28
N GLU A 144 17.11 -1.80 10.67
CA GLU A 144 17.80 -0.66 10.04
C GLU A 144 18.07 -0.88 8.56
N ILE A 145 18.46 -2.11 8.21
CA ILE A 145 18.69 -2.52 6.84
C ILE A 145 17.36 -2.54 6.09
N GLN A 146 16.27 -3.05 6.69
CA GLN A 146 14.94 -3.00 6.08
C GLN A 146 14.50 -1.56 5.77
N THR A 147 14.74 -0.64 6.70
CA THR A 147 14.39 0.79 6.53
C THR A 147 15.21 1.44 5.42
N LEU A 148 16.51 1.14 5.34
CA LEU A 148 17.36 1.61 4.24
C LEU A 148 16.84 1.06 2.90
N LEU A 149 16.61 -0.25 2.82
CA LEU A 149 16.18 -0.93 1.59
C LEU A 149 14.78 -0.52 1.13
N ALA A 150 13.87 -0.22 2.05
CA ALA A 150 12.55 0.32 1.73
C ALA A 150 12.64 1.68 1.02
N ASN A 151 13.71 2.44 1.27
CA ASN A 151 13.99 3.73 0.63
C ASN A 151 14.99 3.64 -0.53
N LEU A 152 15.42 2.44 -0.93
CA LEU A 152 16.43 2.26 -1.98
C LEU A 152 16.12 3.02 -3.29
N PRO A 153 14.87 3.08 -3.81
CA PRO A 153 14.58 3.86 -5.00
C PRO A 153 14.85 5.36 -4.83
N ALA A 154 14.63 5.92 -3.64
CA ALA A 154 14.95 7.30 -3.33
C ALA A 154 16.46 7.48 -3.10
N LEU A 155 17.10 6.53 -2.39
CA LEU A 155 18.54 6.54 -2.16
C LEU A 155 19.32 6.54 -3.48
N ASN A 156 18.87 5.76 -4.46
CA ASN A 156 19.47 5.69 -5.80
C ASN A 156 19.54 7.06 -6.51
N MET A 157 18.73 8.04 -6.13
CA MET A 157 18.81 9.41 -6.68
C MET A 157 20.00 10.21 -6.10
N PHE A 158 20.51 9.79 -4.94
CA PHE A 158 21.60 10.45 -4.20
C PHE A 158 22.88 9.62 -4.19
N LEU A 159 22.83 8.36 -4.62
CA LEU A 159 24.04 7.64 -4.94
C LEU A 159 24.67 8.35 -6.15
N ALA A 160 25.93 8.78 -6.01
CA ALA A 160 26.75 9.16 -7.16
C ALA A 160 26.59 8.11 -8.27
N ASP A 161 26.82 8.47 -9.55
CA ASP A 161 26.55 7.62 -10.71
C ASP A 161 27.44 6.35 -10.76
N TRP A 162 27.21 5.45 -9.80
CA TRP A 162 28.02 4.29 -9.43
C TRP A 162 27.92 3.20 -10.49
N SER A 163 26.84 3.24 -11.27
CA SER A 163 26.56 2.31 -12.36
C SER A 163 27.09 2.83 -13.70
N SER A 164 27.69 4.02 -13.75
CA SER A 164 28.37 4.54 -14.94
C SER A 164 29.60 3.70 -15.30
N PRO A 165 29.95 3.61 -16.61
CA PRO A 165 31.17 2.94 -17.04
C PRO A 165 32.44 3.49 -16.37
N SER A 166 32.50 4.78 -16.07
CA SER A 166 33.64 5.41 -15.39
C SER A 166 33.73 5.00 -13.92
N ALA A 167 32.62 4.89 -13.19
CA ALA A 167 32.62 4.44 -11.80
C ALA A 167 32.91 2.93 -11.66
N LEU A 168 32.45 2.13 -12.62
CA LEU A 168 32.72 0.69 -12.67
C LEU A 168 34.16 0.40 -13.08
N GLY A 169 34.76 1.22 -13.95
CA GLY A 169 36.13 1.06 -14.45
C GLY A 169 36.31 -0.13 -15.39
N VAL A 170 35.23 -0.84 -15.74
CA VAL A 170 35.22 -2.01 -16.61
C VAL A 170 34.05 -1.95 -17.58
N ALA A 171 34.28 -2.35 -18.83
CA ALA A 171 33.23 -2.43 -19.84
C ALA A 171 32.25 -3.56 -19.50
N ARG A 172 30.96 -3.34 -19.78
CA ARG A 172 29.93 -4.38 -19.59
C ARG A 172 30.16 -5.54 -20.56
N PRO A 173 30.35 -6.79 -20.09
CA PRO A 173 30.56 -7.91 -20.99
C PRO A 173 29.32 -8.20 -21.83
N SER A 174 29.52 -8.82 -23.00
CA SER A 174 28.42 -9.25 -23.87
C SER A 174 27.89 -10.65 -23.48
N VAL A 175 26.68 -10.97 -23.92
CA VAL A 175 26.05 -12.28 -23.71
C VAL A 175 25.92 -12.99 -25.05
N LYS A 176 26.54 -14.17 -25.16
CA LYS A 176 26.44 -15.04 -26.34
C LYS A 176 25.18 -15.90 -26.26
N PHE A 177 24.33 -15.85 -27.29
CA PHE A 177 23.05 -16.55 -27.35
C PHE A 177 23.09 -17.92 -28.05
N ALA A 178 24.27 -18.54 -28.17
CA ALA A 178 24.38 -19.87 -28.78
C ALA A 178 23.67 -20.93 -27.92
N ALA A 179 23.13 -21.99 -28.54
CA ALA A 179 22.38 -23.03 -27.84
C ALA A 179 23.23 -23.74 -26.76
N SER A 180 24.53 -23.89 -27.00
CA SER A 180 25.50 -24.45 -26.05
C SER A 180 25.68 -23.62 -24.77
N ASN A 181 25.27 -22.34 -24.75
CA ASN A 181 25.32 -21.53 -23.55
C ASN A 181 24.16 -21.79 -22.58
N PHE A 182 23.12 -22.54 -22.95
CA PHE A 182 21.95 -22.76 -22.10
C PHE A 182 21.84 -24.23 -21.68
N TYR A 183 21.58 -24.48 -20.40
CA TYR A 183 21.40 -25.82 -19.84
C TYR A 183 20.13 -25.92 -18.98
N GLY A 184 19.74 -27.15 -18.63
CA GLY A 184 18.46 -27.48 -17.99
C GLY A 184 17.43 -27.99 -18.99
N ASN A 185 16.21 -28.25 -18.52
CA ASN A 185 15.11 -28.65 -19.41
C ASN A 185 14.66 -27.50 -20.34
N GLU A 186 13.92 -27.82 -21.41
CA GLU A 186 13.53 -26.84 -22.43
C GLU A 186 12.72 -25.65 -21.89
N ASN A 187 11.86 -25.89 -20.90
CA ASN A 187 11.11 -24.81 -20.24
C ASN A 187 12.04 -23.86 -19.48
N TRP A 188 13.03 -24.39 -18.77
CA TRP A 188 14.03 -23.58 -18.06
C TRP A 188 14.92 -22.81 -19.03
N LYS A 189 15.43 -23.46 -20.09
CA LYS A 189 16.21 -22.80 -21.15
C LYS A 189 15.42 -21.65 -21.79
N LYS A 190 14.13 -21.85 -22.08
CA LYS A 190 13.25 -20.81 -22.62
C LYS A 190 13.12 -19.62 -21.67
N ARG A 191 12.92 -19.88 -20.37
CA ARG A 191 12.86 -18.85 -19.32
C ARG A 191 14.17 -18.05 -19.22
N VAL A 192 15.31 -18.74 -19.13
CA VAL A 192 16.64 -18.09 -19.05
C VAL A 192 16.91 -17.25 -20.31
N ARG A 193 16.69 -17.82 -21.50
CA ARG A 193 16.88 -17.10 -22.78
C ARG A 193 15.99 -15.86 -22.88
N GLY A 194 14.72 -15.96 -22.46
CA GLY A 194 13.79 -14.84 -22.42
C GLY A 194 14.30 -13.72 -21.52
N SER A 195 14.69 -14.06 -20.28
CA SER A 195 15.20 -13.08 -19.30
C SER A 195 16.47 -12.38 -19.77
N LEU A 196 17.43 -13.09 -20.37
CA LEU A 196 18.66 -12.47 -20.88
C LEU A 196 18.43 -11.65 -22.15
N ARG A 197 17.57 -12.11 -23.07
CA ARG A 197 17.26 -11.38 -24.32
C ARG A 197 16.65 -10.00 -24.05
N ARG A 198 15.92 -9.85 -22.95
CA ARG A 198 15.36 -8.56 -22.51
C ARG A 198 16.42 -7.49 -22.27
N TYR A 199 17.64 -7.87 -21.85
CA TYR A 199 18.70 -6.92 -21.51
C TYR A 199 19.84 -6.90 -22.52
N PHE A 200 20.12 -8.03 -23.17
CA PHE A 200 21.26 -8.20 -24.08
C PHE A 200 20.85 -8.51 -25.52
N GLY A 201 19.56 -8.39 -25.86
CA GLY A 201 19.09 -8.44 -27.25
C GLY A 201 19.29 -7.10 -27.97
N ASN A 202 18.91 -7.04 -29.24
CA ASN A 202 19.07 -5.85 -30.09
C ASN A 202 18.37 -4.59 -29.53
N GLU A 203 17.29 -4.77 -28.76
CA GLU A 203 16.55 -3.70 -28.08
C GLU A 203 16.63 -3.90 -26.55
N GLY A 204 17.84 -3.90 -26.01
CA GLY A 204 18.08 -4.07 -24.57
C GLY A 204 17.37 -2.98 -23.74
N VAL A 205 16.70 -3.37 -22.66
CA VAL A 205 15.94 -2.44 -21.80
C VAL A 205 16.85 -1.41 -21.09
N ARG A 206 18.12 -1.74 -20.86
CA ARG A 206 19.12 -0.83 -20.26
C ARG A 206 20.56 -1.34 -20.34
N ASP A 207 21.50 -0.40 -20.36
CA ASP A 207 22.94 -0.66 -20.44
C ASP A 207 23.66 -0.60 -19.08
N ASN A 208 23.19 0.19 -18.12
CA ASN A 208 23.82 0.31 -16.79
C ASN A 208 23.18 -0.64 -15.77
N PRO A 209 23.96 -1.18 -14.81
CA PRO A 209 23.46 -2.04 -13.74
C PRO A 209 22.56 -1.27 -12.77
N LYS A 210 21.69 -1.99 -12.07
CA LYS A 210 20.79 -1.44 -11.05
C LYS A 210 20.99 -2.17 -9.74
N ALA A 211 20.75 -1.46 -8.64
CA ALA A 211 20.66 -2.04 -7.32
C ALA A 211 19.20 -2.31 -6.95
N LEU A 212 18.91 -3.51 -6.44
CA LEU A 212 17.57 -3.94 -6.06
C LEU A 212 17.59 -4.67 -4.73
N ALA A 213 16.59 -4.43 -3.89
CA ALA A 213 16.39 -5.23 -2.68
C ALA A 213 15.72 -6.57 -3.00
N GLY A 214 16.14 -7.64 -2.33
CA GLY A 214 15.57 -8.97 -2.54
C GLY A 214 15.96 -10.03 -1.51
N PRO A 215 15.14 -11.07 -1.32
CA PRO A 215 15.54 -12.26 -0.60
C PRO A 215 16.68 -13.00 -1.30
N MET A 216 17.66 -13.48 -0.54
CA MET A 216 18.78 -14.28 -1.01
C MET A 216 18.73 -15.68 -0.38
N ALA A 217 19.05 -16.69 -1.17
CA ALA A 217 19.31 -18.03 -0.67
C ALA A 217 20.79 -18.18 -0.33
N SER A 218 21.09 -18.82 0.78
CA SER A 218 22.44 -19.09 1.25
C SER A 218 22.60 -20.56 1.59
N SER A 219 23.70 -21.17 1.17
CA SER A 219 24.07 -22.55 1.56
C SER A 219 25.55 -22.80 1.30
N GLY A 220 26.13 -23.87 1.87
CA GLY A 220 27.48 -24.32 1.50
C GLY A 220 27.63 -24.90 0.09
N THR A 221 26.61 -24.83 -0.78
CA THR A 221 26.60 -25.43 -2.12
C THR A 221 26.57 -24.37 -3.22
N LEU A 222 27.48 -24.50 -4.21
CA LEU A 222 27.43 -23.74 -5.45
C LEU A 222 26.33 -24.27 -6.38
N VAL A 223 25.23 -23.53 -6.52
CA VAL A 223 24.06 -23.98 -7.29
C VAL A 223 24.22 -23.71 -8.78
N LYS A 224 24.59 -24.75 -9.54
CA LYS A 224 24.57 -24.76 -11.02
C LYS A 224 23.58 -25.78 -11.59
N ASP A 225 22.75 -26.38 -10.76
CA ASP A 225 21.71 -27.32 -11.18
C ASP A 225 20.33 -26.66 -11.20
N THR A 226 19.70 -26.68 -12.38
CA THR A 226 18.35 -26.15 -12.59
C THR A 226 17.27 -26.92 -11.81
N GLN A 227 17.49 -28.20 -11.51
CA GLN A 227 16.53 -28.99 -10.71
C GLN A 227 16.58 -28.56 -9.25
N LEU A 228 17.78 -28.49 -8.67
CA LEU A 228 18.00 -27.99 -7.31
C LEU A 228 17.49 -26.55 -7.15
N ALA A 229 17.82 -25.66 -8.07
CA ALA A 229 17.29 -24.29 -8.08
C ALA A 229 15.75 -24.27 -8.17
N GLY A 230 15.16 -25.18 -8.95
CA GLY A 230 13.71 -25.39 -9.00
C GLY A 230 13.11 -25.87 -7.68
N GLN A 231 13.80 -26.74 -6.94
CA GLN A 231 13.37 -27.18 -5.61
C GLN A 231 13.37 -26.02 -4.61
N TRP A 232 14.44 -25.20 -4.60
CA TRP A 232 14.52 -24.03 -3.73
C TRP A 232 13.41 -23.01 -4.02
N LEU A 233 13.07 -22.80 -5.30
CA LEU A 233 11.96 -21.94 -5.70
C LEU A 233 10.58 -22.48 -5.27
N LYS A 234 10.42 -23.81 -5.10
CA LYS A 234 9.20 -24.39 -4.52
C LYS A 234 9.10 -24.06 -3.02
N SER A 235 10.21 -24.12 -2.30
CA SER A 235 10.27 -23.77 -0.86
C SER A 235 10.13 -22.28 -0.61
N SER A 236 10.76 -21.44 -1.44
CA SER A 236 10.66 -19.97 -1.39
C SER A 236 10.71 -19.38 -2.80
N ARG A 237 9.53 -18.97 -3.29
CA ARG A 237 9.34 -18.45 -4.64
C ARG A 237 9.96 -17.07 -4.89
N ASP A 238 10.37 -16.38 -3.83
CA ASP A 238 10.83 -14.99 -3.82
C ASP A 238 12.36 -14.84 -3.80
N ILE A 239 13.11 -15.95 -3.83
CA ILE A 239 14.57 -15.97 -3.96
C ILE A 239 14.99 -15.24 -5.24
N LYS A 240 15.80 -14.19 -5.10
CA LYS A 240 16.37 -13.46 -6.23
C LYS A 240 17.80 -13.92 -6.57
N ALA A 241 18.63 -14.05 -5.55
CA ALA A 241 20.04 -14.41 -5.66
C ALA A 241 20.41 -15.59 -4.76
N ILE A 242 21.48 -16.29 -5.10
CA ILE A 242 22.03 -17.46 -4.44
C ILE A 242 23.52 -17.22 -4.19
N GLU A 243 23.95 -17.38 -2.96
CA GLU A 243 25.34 -17.23 -2.52
C GLU A 243 25.66 -18.22 -1.40
N MET A 244 26.86 -18.14 -0.80
CA MET A 244 27.38 -19.20 0.08
C MET A 244 27.75 -18.76 1.49
N GLU A 245 27.61 -17.48 1.87
CA GLU A 245 28.17 -16.96 3.13
C GLU A 245 27.18 -16.22 4.02
N LEU A 246 26.14 -15.62 3.47
CA LEU A 246 25.25 -14.72 4.20
C LEU A 246 24.58 -15.40 5.38
N ALA A 247 24.20 -16.69 5.30
CA ALA A 247 23.61 -17.40 6.44
C ALA A 247 24.55 -17.43 7.65
N GLY A 248 25.84 -17.66 7.43
CA GLY A 248 26.85 -17.67 8.49
C GLY A 248 27.08 -16.29 9.10
N VAL A 249 27.26 -15.26 8.26
CA VAL A 249 27.43 -13.87 8.72
C VAL A 249 26.18 -13.39 9.47
N TYR A 250 25.00 -13.72 8.96
CA TYR A 250 23.72 -13.42 9.60
C TYR A 250 23.62 -14.10 10.97
N GLN A 251 23.99 -15.37 11.07
CA GLN A 251 23.99 -16.10 12.34
C GLN A 251 24.97 -15.52 13.36
N ALA A 252 26.19 -15.17 12.94
CA ALA A 252 27.17 -14.49 13.81
C ALA A 252 26.61 -13.16 14.33
N ALA A 253 26.06 -12.33 13.44
CA ALA A 253 25.56 -11.01 13.78
C ALA A 253 24.27 -11.03 14.61
N TRP A 254 23.43 -12.05 14.44
CA TRP A 254 22.14 -12.17 15.13
C TRP A 254 22.28 -12.16 16.65
N GLY A 255 23.23 -12.93 17.19
CA GLY A 255 23.46 -13.01 18.64
C GLY A 255 23.89 -11.69 19.28
N TYR A 256 24.49 -10.79 18.50
CA TYR A 256 24.99 -9.48 18.94
C TYR A 256 24.08 -8.33 18.50
N ASN A 257 22.91 -8.64 17.91
CA ASN A 257 22.00 -7.67 17.29
C ASN A 257 22.71 -6.70 16.33
N LYS A 258 23.62 -7.22 15.50
CA LYS A 258 24.42 -6.43 14.55
C LYS A 258 23.74 -6.34 13.18
N PRO A 259 23.55 -5.14 12.61
CA PRO A 259 23.06 -4.98 11.24
C PRO A 259 24.04 -5.56 10.21
N VAL A 260 23.52 -6.42 9.31
CA VAL A 260 24.26 -6.98 8.18
C VAL A 260 23.57 -6.58 6.88
N LEU A 261 24.31 -5.96 5.96
CA LEU A 261 23.88 -5.70 4.60
C LEU A 261 24.73 -6.50 3.63
N ALA A 262 24.13 -7.53 3.01
CA ALA A 262 24.75 -8.22 1.89
C ALA A 262 24.54 -7.42 0.59
N ILE A 263 25.64 -7.14 -0.10
CA ILE A 263 25.72 -6.41 -1.37
C ILE A 263 26.33 -7.37 -2.39
N ARG A 264 25.49 -7.96 -3.25
CA ARG A 264 25.91 -9.02 -4.16
C ARG A 264 25.72 -8.65 -5.62
N GLY A 265 26.81 -8.54 -6.37
CA GLY A 265 26.78 -8.39 -7.83
C GLY A 265 26.40 -9.71 -8.50
N ILE A 266 25.49 -9.68 -9.47
CA ILE A 266 25.07 -10.90 -10.18
C ILE A 266 26.14 -11.29 -11.20
N SER A 267 26.84 -12.39 -10.94
CA SER A 267 27.91 -12.90 -11.82
C SER A 267 27.45 -14.00 -12.77
N ASP A 268 26.34 -14.67 -12.44
CA ASP A 268 25.82 -15.82 -13.15
C ASP A 268 24.30 -15.94 -13.02
N VAL A 269 23.69 -16.64 -13.96
CA VAL A 269 22.25 -16.98 -13.97
C VAL A 269 22.12 -18.49 -14.07
N VAL A 270 21.39 -19.12 -13.17
CA VAL A 270 21.22 -20.58 -13.16
C VAL A 270 20.52 -21.03 -14.46
N GLY A 271 21.18 -21.92 -15.21
CA GLY A 271 20.77 -22.34 -16.56
C GLY A 271 21.53 -21.65 -17.71
N PHE A 272 22.48 -20.76 -17.41
CA PHE A 272 23.33 -20.08 -18.40
C PHE A 272 24.83 -20.27 -18.14
N ARG A 273 25.59 -20.62 -19.19
CA ARG A 273 27.05 -20.70 -19.19
C ARG A 273 27.63 -19.34 -19.57
N ARG A 274 27.95 -18.56 -18.53
CA ARG A 274 28.48 -17.19 -18.62
C ARG A 274 29.97 -17.14 -18.92
N SER A 275 30.40 -16.05 -19.55
CA SER A 275 31.81 -15.75 -19.80
C SER A 275 32.55 -15.28 -18.53
N PRO A 276 33.82 -15.67 -18.26
CA PRO A 276 34.54 -15.34 -17.02
C PRO A 276 34.58 -13.86 -16.64
N GLU A 277 34.52 -12.96 -17.61
CA GLU A 277 34.57 -11.50 -17.46
C GLU A 277 33.39 -10.97 -16.63
N TRP A 278 32.28 -11.69 -16.57
CA TRP A 278 31.13 -11.33 -15.74
C TRP A 278 31.43 -11.40 -14.24
N THR A 279 32.39 -12.22 -13.81
CA THR A 279 32.82 -12.24 -12.39
C THR A 279 33.49 -10.93 -12.04
N ALA A 280 34.47 -10.48 -12.83
CA ALA A 280 35.13 -9.20 -12.62
C ALA A 280 34.12 -8.04 -12.65
N TYR A 281 33.21 -8.02 -13.63
CA TYR A 281 32.18 -6.97 -13.72
C TYR A 281 31.27 -6.95 -12.49
N ALA A 282 30.83 -8.11 -12.00
CA ALA A 282 29.99 -8.20 -10.81
C ALA A 282 30.70 -7.73 -9.53
N CYS A 283 31.99 -8.06 -9.36
CA CYS A 283 32.81 -7.55 -8.26
C CYS A 283 32.90 -6.03 -8.30
N GLN A 284 33.20 -5.45 -9.47
CA GLN A 284 33.29 -4.00 -9.66
C GLN A 284 31.95 -3.31 -9.40
N ALA A 285 30.82 -3.89 -9.84
CA ALA A 285 29.49 -3.36 -9.58
C ALA A 285 29.14 -3.35 -8.09
N ALA A 286 29.40 -4.44 -7.37
CA ALA A 286 29.16 -4.53 -5.93
C ALA A 286 30.03 -3.54 -5.13
N ALA A 287 31.32 -3.44 -5.46
CA ALA A 287 32.24 -2.52 -4.81
C ALA A 287 31.92 -1.04 -5.12
N SER A 288 31.57 -0.73 -6.37
CA SER A 288 31.15 0.63 -6.78
C SER A 288 29.89 1.07 -6.03
N PHE A 289 28.88 0.20 -5.97
CA PHE A 289 27.69 0.45 -5.17
C PHE A 289 28.02 0.65 -3.70
N THR A 290 28.92 -0.17 -3.14
CA THR A 290 29.34 -0.07 -1.73
C THR A 290 29.95 1.31 -1.42
N LEU A 291 30.88 1.79 -2.25
CA LEU A 291 31.47 3.12 -2.07
C LEU A 291 30.42 4.22 -2.16
N ALA A 292 29.52 4.15 -3.15
CA ALA A 292 28.45 5.13 -3.31
C ALA A 292 27.48 5.12 -2.12
N LEU A 293 27.16 3.94 -1.60
CA LEU A 293 26.34 3.78 -0.41
C LEU A 293 27.03 4.43 0.80
N LEU A 294 28.30 4.12 1.06
CA LEU A 294 29.05 4.75 2.15
C LEU A 294 29.05 6.27 2.00
N ARG A 295 29.37 6.81 0.83
CA ARG A 295 29.34 8.27 0.61
C ARG A 295 27.97 8.91 0.86
N SER A 296 26.89 8.19 0.58
CA SER A 296 25.51 8.68 0.79
C SER A 296 25.08 8.80 2.25
N ARG A 297 25.95 8.42 3.20
CA ARG A 297 25.74 8.54 4.64
C ARG A 297 24.53 7.73 5.17
N PRO A 298 24.52 6.39 5.07
CA PRO A 298 23.35 5.57 5.41
C PRO A 298 23.09 5.49 6.93
N LEU A 299 24.05 5.90 7.77
CA LEU A 299 23.90 6.06 9.22
C LEU A 299 24.88 7.11 9.77
N PRO A 300 24.60 7.85 10.85
CA PRO A 300 25.57 8.83 11.36
C PRO A 300 26.89 8.18 11.81
N SER A 301 28.05 8.77 11.46
CA SER A 301 29.37 8.29 11.89
C SER A 301 29.46 8.20 13.42
N ARG A 302 30.32 7.33 13.96
CA ARG A 302 30.52 7.22 15.41
C ARG A 302 31.00 8.55 16.01
N GLU A 303 31.85 9.29 15.31
CA GLU A 303 32.28 10.62 15.73
C GLU A 303 31.09 11.58 15.81
N SER A 304 30.26 11.67 14.77
CA SER A 304 29.07 12.53 14.78
C SER A 304 28.06 12.11 15.85
N ARG A 305 27.86 10.80 16.09
CA ARG A 305 27.00 10.33 17.19
C ARG A 305 27.53 10.73 18.55
N SER A 306 28.84 10.70 18.76
CA SER A 306 29.43 11.12 20.03
C SER A 306 29.25 12.62 20.27
N LEU A 307 29.33 13.45 19.22
CA LEU A 307 29.05 14.89 19.28
C LEU A 307 27.55 15.22 19.45
N GLU A 308 26.66 14.46 18.79
CA GLU A 308 25.20 14.55 18.96
C GLU A 308 24.75 14.07 20.37
N ALA A 309 25.39 13.04 20.92
CA ALA A 309 25.09 12.53 22.26
C ALA A 309 25.53 13.47 23.39
N VAL A 310 26.55 14.32 23.16
CA VAL A 310 26.99 15.35 24.13
C VAL A 310 26.11 16.61 24.06
N SER A 311 25.45 16.87 22.92
CA SER A 311 24.62 18.07 22.71
C SER A 311 23.12 17.85 22.92
N VAL A 312 22.67 16.60 23.07
CA VAL A 312 21.24 16.27 23.09
C VAL A 312 20.95 15.23 24.19
N GLU A 313 20.55 15.70 25.36
CA GLU A 313 19.90 14.91 26.43
C GLU A 313 18.45 14.52 26.05
N GLY A 314 18.20 14.20 24.78
CA GLY A 314 16.87 14.18 24.17
C GLY A 314 16.69 13.15 23.05
N VAL A 315 15.80 12.19 23.32
CA VAL A 315 14.97 11.45 22.33
C VAL A 315 15.73 10.69 21.24
N TYR A 316 16.24 9.49 21.58
CA TYR A 316 16.62 8.48 20.58
C TYR A 316 15.41 7.61 20.17
N ASN A 317 14.94 7.81 18.93
CA ASN A 317 13.94 6.98 18.28
C ASN A 317 14.45 5.55 18.01
N GLN A 318 13.90 4.54 18.70
CA GLN A 318 14.19 3.13 18.41
C GLN A 318 13.46 2.63 17.15
N ARG A 319 14.24 2.12 16.20
CA ARG A 319 13.78 1.52 14.93
C ARG A 319 13.18 0.12 15.18
N VAL A 320 11.87 -0.01 15.02
CA VAL A 320 11.12 -1.27 15.23
C VAL A 320 11.15 -2.12 13.96
N GLY A 321 11.83 -3.27 14.01
CA GLY A 321 11.71 -4.31 12.98
C GLY A 321 10.68 -5.34 13.38
N VAL A 322 9.90 -5.76 12.39
CA VAL A 322 8.72 -6.59 12.57
C VAL A 322 9.05 -8.00 12.10
N PHE A 323 9.31 -8.97 12.97
CA PHE A 323 9.30 -10.38 12.56
C PHE A 323 8.70 -11.39 13.54
N LYS A 324 8.14 -12.43 12.90
CA LYS A 324 7.38 -13.55 13.45
C LYS A 324 8.32 -14.61 14.03
N GLN A 325 8.50 -14.62 15.34
CA GLN A 325 8.55 -15.78 16.27
C GLN A 325 9.22 -15.32 17.59
N LYS A 326 8.69 -15.77 18.74
CA LYS A 326 8.99 -15.24 20.08
C LYS A 326 10.00 -16.15 20.82
N PRO A 327 11.12 -15.65 21.38
CA PRO A 327 11.93 -16.37 22.36
C PRO A 327 11.30 -16.33 23.78
N PRO A 328 11.67 -17.23 24.72
CA PRO A 328 11.01 -17.35 26.02
C PRO A 328 11.22 -16.08 26.85
N SER A 329 10.16 -15.66 27.56
CA SER A 329 9.99 -14.34 28.19
C SER A 329 11.22 -13.74 28.89
N PRO A 330 11.83 -12.65 28.37
CA PRO A 330 12.61 -11.73 29.17
C PRO A 330 11.68 -10.72 29.87
N ALA A 331 12.10 -10.17 31.01
CA ALA A 331 11.38 -9.14 31.75
C ALA A 331 11.04 -7.94 30.84
N PRO A 332 9.87 -7.27 31.02
CA PRO A 332 9.48 -6.17 30.15
C PRO A 332 10.50 -5.04 30.24
N LEU A 333 11.13 -4.74 29.09
CA LEU A 333 11.96 -3.55 28.93
C LEU A 333 11.11 -2.31 29.22
N ARG A 334 11.61 -1.40 30.07
CA ARG A 334 11.06 -0.06 30.22
C ARG A 334 11.18 0.64 28.87
N LYS A 335 10.04 0.90 28.23
CA LYS A 335 9.96 1.60 26.97
C LYS A 335 8.87 2.64 27.13
N HIS A 336 9.24 3.91 27.10
CA HIS A 336 8.27 4.99 26.99
C HIS A 336 7.61 4.87 25.62
N GLU A 337 6.32 4.51 25.61
CA GLU A 337 5.51 4.47 24.40
C GLU A 337 4.37 5.47 24.52
N ARG A 338 4.24 6.32 23.50
CA ARG A 338 3.07 7.18 23.33
C ARG A 338 2.02 6.43 22.53
N LEU A 339 0.91 6.10 23.17
CA LEU A 339 -0.22 5.41 22.57
C LEU A 339 -1.27 6.44 22.16
N TYR A 340 -1.76 6.30 20.93
CA TYR A 340 -2.90 7.04 20.44
C TYR A 340 -4.14 6.17 20.60
N SER A 341 -5.15 6.71 21.28
CA SER A 341 -6.48 6.12 21.25
C SER A 341 -7.13 6.29 19.87
N ASN A 342 -8.25 5.60 19.66
CA ASN A 342 -9.15 5.87 18.55
C ASN A 342 -10.21 6.95 18.88
N LEU A 343 -10.03 7.71 19.96
CA LEU A 343 -10.94 8.76 20.42
C LEU A 343 -10.45 10.13 19.94
N LEU A 344 -11.22 10.75 19.06
CA LEU A 344 -10.96 12.10 18.55
C LEU A 344 -11.80 13.11 19.31
N GLU A 345 -11.19 14.09 19.96
CA GLU A 345 -11.91 15.08 20.76
C GLU A 345 -12.86 15.93 19.89
N VAL A 346 -14.08 16.14 20.36
CA VAL A 346 -15.03 17.09 19.76
C VAL A 346 -14.84 18.44 20.44
N ILE A 347 -14.37 19.43 19.69
CA ILE A 347 -13.98 20.74 20.23
C ILE A 347 -15.02 21.84 19.98
N ASP A 348 -15.79 21.73 18.90
CA ASP A 348 -16.81 22.71 18.55
C ASP A 348 -18.18 22.04 18.66
N ILE A 349 -18.89 22.31 19.76
CA ILE A 349 -20.29 22.00 19.94
C ILE A 349 -21.01 23.32 20.22
N PRO A 350 -22.02 23.71 19.42
CA PRO A 350 -22.78 24.93 19.64
C PRO A 350 -23.42 24.96 21.04
N LYS A 351 -23.57 26.15 21.61
CA LYS A 351 -24.17 26.32 22.95
C LYS A 351 -25.68 26.13 22.94
N THR A 352 -26.32 26.26 21.79
CA THR A 352 -27.78 26.33 21.66
C THR A 352 -28.30 25.25 20.71
N ILE A 353 -29.30 24.50 21.14
CA ILE A 353 -30.14 23.64 20.30
C ILE A 353 -31.46 24.36 20.08
N TYR A 354 -31.82 24.58 18.82
CA TYR A 354 -33.11 25.16 18.44
C TYR A 354 -34.15 24.07 18.28
N ALA A 355 -35.36 24.33 18.75
CA ALA A 355 -36.50 23.44 18.66
C ALA A 355 -37.70 24.14 18.01
N VAL A 356 -38.40 23.45 17.10
CA VAL A 356 -39.60 23.99 16.45
C VAL A 356 -40.61 22.89 16.17
N ALA A 357 -41.90 23.19 16.38
CA ALA A 357 -42.98 22.25 16.12
C ALA A 357 -43.15 22.00 14.61
N THR A 358 -43.58 20.79 14.23
CA THR A 358 -43.86 20.39 12.85
C THR A 358 -45.05 19.44 12.79
N GLU A 359 -45.84 19.51 11.70
CA GLU A 359 -46.86 18.49 11.42
C GLU A 359 -46.29 17.16 10.90
N CYS A 360 -44.98 17.11 10.57
CA CYS A 360 -44.33 15.89 10.14
C CYS A 360 -44.34 14.85 11.27
N LYS A 361 -44.81 13.64 10.95
CA LYS A 361 -44.89 12.54 11.93
C LYS A 361 -43.56 11.85 12.20
N ASP A 362 -42.68 11.79 11.21
CA ASP A 362 -41.43 11.04 11.23
C ASP A 362 -40.38 11.66 10.29
N ASP A 363 -39.16 11.12 10.36
CA ASP A 363 -38.03 11.56 9.53
C ASP A 363 -38.33 11.43 8.03
N LYS A 364 -39.04 10.36 7.62
CA LYS A 364 -39.41 10.13 6.22
C LYS A 364 -40.30 11.23 5.66
N ALA A 365 -41.27 11.73 6.43
CA ALA A 365 -42.15 12.81 6.01
C ALA A 365 -41.35 14.10 5.75
N VAL A 366 -40.43 14.44 6.66
CA VAL A 366 -39.53 15.59 6.50
C VAL A 366 -38.65 15.42 5.26
N TRP A 367 -38.03 14.25 5.07
CA TRP A 367 -37.23 13.95 3.89
C TRP A 367 -38.01 14.04 2.58
N ALA A 368 -39.28 13.62 2.53
CA ALA A 368 -40.10 13.73 1.33
C ALA A 368 -40.25 15.20 0.90
N ILE A 369 -40.58 16.07 1.85
CA ILE A 369 -40.74 17.51 1.61
C ILE A 369 -39.40 18.15 1.21
N LEU A 370 -38.31 17.83 1.91
CA LEU A 370 -36.98 18.38 1.61
C LEU A 370 -36.50 17.99 0.20
N ASN A 371 -36.68 16.73 -0.20
CA ASN A 371 -36.27 16.24 -1.53
C ASN A 371 -37.09 16.86 -2.67
N GLU A 372 -38.29 17.37 -2.41
CA GLU A 372 -39.09 18.12 -3.39
C GLU A 372 -38.59 19.55 -3.57
N GLN A 373 -37.99 20.14 -2.53
CA GLN A 373 -37.60 21.54 -2.51
C GLN A 373 -36.15 21.80 -2.94
N THR A 374 -35.25 20.85 -2.66
CA THR A 374 -33.83 21.01 -2.94
C THR A 374 -33.19 19.70 -3.39
N SER A 375 -32.21 19.80 -4.28
CA SER A 375 -31.38 18.70 -4.75
C SER A 375 -30.31 18.28 -3.74
N ASP A 376 -30.05 19.12 -2.71
CA ASP A 376 -29.08 18.89 -1.65
C ASP A 376 -29.67 19.17 -0.25
N PRO A 377 -30.61 18.33 0.20
CA PRO A 377 -31.33 18.52 1.47
C PRO A 377 -30.43 18.40 2.71
N PRO A 378 -30.59 19.28 3.72
CA PRO A 378 -29.83 19.25 4.97
C PRO A 378 -30.15 17.98 5.77
N SER A 379 -29.15 17.48 6.50
CA SER A 379 -29.25 16.22 7.28
C SER A 379 -28.96 16.39 8.76
N ASP A 380 -28.66 17.60 9.21
CA ASP A 380 -28.20 18.01 10.55
C ASP A 380 -29.32 18.41 11.52
N TRP A 381 -30.42 17.65 11.46
CA TRP A 381 -31.62 17.84 12.27
C TRP A 381 -32.13 16.48 12.77
N ILE A 382 -32.86 16.45 13.87
CA ILE A 382 -33.63 15.27 14.33
C ILE A 382 -35.08 15.64 14.57
N ILE A 383 -35.96 14.64 14.56
CA ILE A 383 -37.37 14.80 14.93
C ILE A 383 -37.73 13.90 16.12
N ARG A 384 -38.39 14.47 17.13
CA ARG A 384 -38.93 13.76 18.29
C ARG A 384 -40.27 14.38 18.69
N ALA A 385 -41.29 13.54 18.85
CA ALA A 385 -42.62 13.98 19.29
C ALA A 385 -43.16 15.20 18.50
N LYS A 386 -43.06 15.17 17.16
CA LYS A 386 -43.46 16.29 16.26
C LYS A 386 -42.69 17.61 16.49
N THR A 387 -41.51 17.55 17.08
CA THR A 387 -40.59 18.69 17.23
C THR A 387 -39.29 18.40 16.49
N LEU A 388 -38.85 19.35 15.68
CA LEU A 388 -37.54 19.34 15.03
C LEU A 388 -36.51 19.98 15.94
N TYR A 389 -35.33 19.39 16.01
CA TYR A 389 -34.17 19.92 16.75
C TYR A 389 -32.95 20.02 15.83
N ALA A 390 -32.24 21.15 15.90
CA ALA A 390 -31.01 21.38 15.16
C ALA A 390 -30.11 22.40 15.89
N PHE A 391 -28.83 22.47 15.54
CA PHE A 391 -27.94 23.55 16.04
C PHE A 391 -28.05 24.84 15.22
N HIS A 392 -28.51 24.76 13.98
CA HIS A 392 -28.82 25.92 13.17
C HIS A 392 -30.24 26.42 13.48
N HIS A 393 -30.48 27.70 13.24
CA HIS A 393 -31.84 28.24 13.30
C HIS A 393 -32.65 27.76 12.08
N PHE A 394 -33.96 27.59 12.23
CA PHE A 394 -34.88 27.19 11.14
C PHE A 394 -35.37 28.38 10.29
N GLN A 395 -34.52 29.39 10.10
CA GLN A 395 -34.85 30.60 9.32
C GLN A 395 -34.74 30.40 7.81
N ASP A 396 -33.95 29.42 7.36
CA ASP A 396 -33.78 29.17 5.93
C ASP A 396 -35.09 28.74 5.27
N ARG A 397 -35.29 29.21 4.03
CA ARG A 397 -36.50 29.00 3.24
C ARG A 397 -36.89 27.52 3.07
N VAL A 398 -35.91 26.61 3.10
CA VAL A 398 -36.14 25.16 3.00
C VAL A 398 -37.01 24.60 4.13
N TRP A 399 -37.09 25.32 5.26
CA TRP A 399 -37.84 24.92 6.45
C TRP A 399 -39.27 25.47 6.49
N GLU A 400 -39.63 26.44 5.63
CA GLU A 400 -40.94 27.13 5.66
C GLU A 400 -42.15 26.20 5.55
N LYS A 401 -42.05 25.13 4.74
CA LYS A 401 -43.15 24.16 4.56
C LYS A 401 -43.17 23.05 5.61
N ILE A 402 -42.14 22.96 6.44
CA ILE A 402 -41.92 21.87 7.38
C ILE A 402 -42.22 22.34 8.80
N CYS A 403 -41.71 23.51 9.17
CA CYS A 403 -41.89 24.09 10.48
C CYS A 403 -43.27 24.75 10.58
N ASN A 404 -43.92 24.59 11.72
CA ASN A 404 -45.13 25.33 12.04
C ASN A 404 -44.76 26.82 12.24
N LYS A 405 -45.71 27.73 12.08
CA LYS A 405 -45.52 29.18 12.34
C LYS A 405 -45.44 29.51 13.84
N THR A 406 -44.92 28.59 14.65
CA THR A 406 -44.68 28.75 16.08
C THR A 406 -43.30 29.36 16.30
N GLU A 407 -43.11 30.02 17.44
CA GLU A 407 -41.80 30.55 17.82
C GLU A 407 -40.78 29.40 17.95
N VAL A 408 -39.53 29.67 17.56
CA VAL A 408 -38.43 28.70 17.67
C VAL A 408 -37.87 28.81 19.07
N GLU A 409 -37.95 27.70 19.82
CA GLU A 409 -37.40 27.63 21.17
C GLU A 409 -35.88 27.42 21.11
N ALA A 410 -35.16 28.00 22.08
CA ALA A 410 -33.72 27.86 22.22
C ALA A 410 -33.40 27.16 23.55
N HIS A 411 -32.72 26.02 23.48
CA HIS A 411 -32.30 25.25 24.66
C HIS A 411 -30.78 25.26 24.80
N GLU A 412 -30.29 25.33 26.03
CA GLU A 412 -28.86 25.14 26.28
C GLU A 412 -28.45 23.70 26.01
N THR A 413 -27.37 23.53 25.25
CA THR A 413 -26.86 22.23 24.83
C THR A 413 -26.38 21.38 26.01
N VAL A 414 -25.93 22.02 27.10
CA VAL A 414 -25.47 21.34 28.32
C VAL A 414 -26.57 20.47 28.96
N HIS A 415 -27.85 20.89 28.85
CA HIS A 415 -28.99 20.11 29.33
C HIS A 415 -29.18 18.79 28.57
N TRP A 416 -28.61 18.68 27.37
CA TRP A 416 -28.65 17.48 26.55
C TRP A 416 -27.36 16.67 26.69
N SER A 417 -26.22 17.35 26.55
CA SER A 417 -24.90 16.74 26.50
C SER A 417 -24.42 16.21 27.87
N GLY A 418 -24.86 16.83 28.96
CA GLY A 418 -24.57 16.43 30.35
C GLY A 418 -25.72 15.71 31.05
N SER A 419 -26.77 15.31 30.31
CA SER A 419 -27.94 14.66 30.91
C SER A 419 -27.63 13.22 31.35
N ASP A 420 -28.04 12.87 32.57
CA ASP A 420 -28.06 11.48 33.05
C ASP A 420 -29.21 10.67 32.44
N ASN A 421 -30.20 11.33 31.81
CA ASN A 421 -31.28 10.65 31.11
C ASN A 421 -30.76 10.02 29.81
N THR A 422 -30.85 8.68 29.74
CA THR A 422 -30.34 7.90 28.61
C THR A 422 -31.01 8.26 27.29
N ASP A 423 -32.32 8.55 27.30
CA ASP A 423 -33.06 8.93 26.09
C ASP A 423 -32.62 10.30 25.58
N ARG A 424 -32.50 11.30 26.47
CA ARG A 424 -32.01 12.63 26.12
C ARG A 424 -30.59 12.59 25.57
N LYS A 425 -29.72 11.77 26.18
CA LYS A 425 -28.35 11.55 25.70
C LYS A 425 -28.32 10.86 24.33
N ASN A 426 -29.20 9.90 24.08
CA ASN A 426 -29.33 9.25 22.78
C ASN A 426 -29.85 10.21 21.71
N GLU A 427 -30.79 11.09 22.03
CA GLU A 427 -31.25 12.16 21.14
C GLU A 427 -30.09 13.10 20.78
N PHE A 428 -29.26 13.46 21.76
CA PHE A 428 -28.07 14.27 21.51
C PHE A 428 -27.05 13.55 20.60
N ILE A 429 -26.78 12.26 20.83
CA ILE A 429 -25.91 11.44 19.96
C ILE A 429 -26.48 11.34 18.54
N ASP A 430 -27.80 11.20 18.39
CA ASP A 430 -28.46 11.17 17.08
C ASP A 430 -28.31 12.51 16.36
N LEU A 431 -28.46 13.64 17.07
CA LEU A 431 -28.24 14.97 16.52
C LEU A 431 -26.78 15.15 16.08
N LEU A 432 -25.80 14.82 16.93
CA LEU A 432 -24.38 14.84 16.56
C LEU A 432 -24.08 13.94 15.37
N THR A 433 -24.69 12.76 15.31
CA THR A 433 -24.54 11.83 14.18
C THR A 433 -25.10 12.43 12.88
N ASN A 434 -26.18 13.19 12.96
CA ASN A 434 -26.80 13.88 11.84
C ASN A 434 -25.97 15.09 11.38
N CYS A 435 -25.48 15.91 12.31
CA CYS A 435 -24.47 16.94 12.03
C CYS A 435 -23.22 16.34 11.38
N PHE A 436 -22.77 15.18 11.85
CA PHE A 436 -21.62 14.50 11.27
C PHE A 436 -21.87 13.97 9.84
N LYS A 437 -23.13 13.64 9.50
CA LYS A 437 -23.51 13.33 8.11
C LYS A 437 -23.39 14.56 7.23
N GLU A 438 -23.86 15.71 7.70
CA GLU A 438 -23.77 16.97 6.95
C GLU A 438 -22.31 17.42 6.80
N PHE A 439 -21.53 17.36 7.88
CA PHE A 439 -20.08 17.55 7.87
C PHE A 439 -19.39 16.64 6.84
N GLY A 440 -19.77 15.35 6.81
CA GLY A 440 -19.21 14.36 5.90
C GLY A 440 -19.42 14.67 4.42
N LYS A 441 -20.55 15.28 4.05
CA LYS A 441 -20.82 15.70 2.65
C LYS A 441 -19.74 16.67 2.13
N GLY A 442 -19.29 17.60 2.98
CA GLY A 442 -18.19 18.52 2.66
C GLY A 442 -16.82 17.85 2.53
N LYS A 443 -16.72 16.53 2.75
CA LYS A 443 -15.49 15.74 2.61
C LYS A 443 -15.64 14.55 1.65
N ASP A 444 -16.70 14.58 0.83
CA ASP A 444 -17.11 13.50 -0.06
C ASP A 444 -17.28 12.14 0.66
N LEU A 445 -17.72 12.20 1.92
CA LEU A 445 -18.03 11.03 2.74
C LEU A 445 -19.53 10.79 2.75
N ARG A 446 -19.89 9.52 2.55
CA ARG A 446 -21.28 9.08 2.54
C ARG A 446 -21.55 8.13 3.69
N PHE A 447 -22.64 8.38 4.41
CA PHE A 447 -23.10 7.48 5.45
C PHE A 447 -23.99 6.37 4.87
N ILE A 448 -23.72 5.12 5.24
CA ILE A 448 -24.55 3.97 4.90
C ILE A 448 -25.17 3.37 6.15
N ASN A 449 -26.49 3.49 6.29
CA ASN A 449 -27.22 2.87 7.40
C ASN A 449 -27.53 1.40 7.10
N LYS A 450 -28.31 1.14 6.05
CA LYS A 450 -28.74 -0.20 5.63
C LYS A 450 -28.63 -0.33 4.11
N ALA A 451 -28.21 -1.49 3.63
CA ALA A 451 -28.23 -1.81 2.21
C ALA A 451 -28.47 -3.30 1.98
N TRP A 452 -28.92 -3.65 0.78
CA TRP A 452 -29.02 -5.03 0.34
C TRP A 452 -27.63 -5.56 -0.02
N ALA A 453 -27.27 -6.71 0.54
CA ALA A 453 -26.06 -7.44 0.20
C ALA A 453 -26.35 -8.95 0.28
N ASN A 454 -26.03 -9.66 -0.80
CA ASN A 454 -26.34 -11.09 -0.97
C ASN A 454 -27.83 -11.40 -0.67
N GLY A 455 -28.74 -10.69 -1.33
CA GLY A 455 -30.19 -10.91 -1.21
C GLY A 455 -30.80 -10.63 0.17
N LYS A 456 -30.06 -10.05 1.12
CA LYS A 456 -30.55 -9.69 2.46
C LYS A 456 -30.27 -8.23 2.79
N LYS A 457 -31.21 -7.58 3.48
CA LYS A 457 -31.02 -6.21 3.99
C LYS A 457 -30.16 -6.22 5.25
N ARG A 458 -29.00 -5.58 5.21
CA ARG A 458 -28.01 -5.56 6.30
C ARG A 458 -27.80 -4.16 6.85
N LYS A 459 -27.42 -4.07 8.14
CA LYS A 459 -27.02 -2.83 8.81
C LYS A 459 -25.50 -2.64 8.65
N PHE A 460 -25.07 -1.44 8.29
CA PHE A 460 -23.66 -1.08 8.09
C PHE A 460 -23.20 -0.02 9.11
N ARG A 461 -23.91 1.10 9.19
CA ARG A 461 -23.68 2.22 10.13
C ARG A 461 -22.23 2.74 10.13
N TYR A 462 -21.73 3.11 8.95
CA TYR A 462 -20.40 3.72 8.82
C TYR A 462 -20.37 4.75 7.69
N PHE A 463 -19.32 5.56 7.68
CA PHE A 463 -18.97 6.45 6.59
C PHE A 463 -17.99 5.78 5.64
N TYR A 464 -18.08 6.10 4.35
CA TYR A 464 -17.11 5.69 3.35
C TYR A 464 -16.92 6.81 2.32
N TYR A 465 -15.75 6.87 1.70
CA TYR A 465 -15.53 7.78 0.58
C TYR A 465 -16.43 7.42 -0.60
N GLU A 466 -17.15 8.40 -1.13
CA GLU A 466 -17.95 8.20 -2.34
C GLU A 466 -17.06 7.82 -3.54
N ALA A 467 -17.68 7.17 -4.53
CA ALA A 467 -17.03 6.97 -5.81
C ALA A 467 -16.67 8.32 -6.44
N THR A 468 -15.67 8.33 -7.32
CA THR A 468 -15.45 9.49 -8.19
C THR A 468 -16.45 9.47 -9.34
N ASP A 469 -16.74 10.63 -9.89
CA ASP A 469 -17.50 10.79 -11.13
C ASP A 469 -16.58 10.76 -12.37
N GLU A 470 -15.27 10.71 -12.15
CA GLU A 470 -14.26 10.56 -13.19
C GLU A 470 -14.12 9.09 -13.62
N TYR A 471 -13.87 8.88 -14.91
CA TYR A 471 -13.69 7.55 -15.48
C TYR A 471 -12.26 7.38 -15.98
N ALA A 472 -11.71 6.17 -15.86
CA ALA A 472 -10.30 5.88 -16.12
C ALA A 472 -9.87 5.97 -17.60
N GLY A 473 -10.80 6.20 -18.53
CA GLY A 473 -10.54 6.28 -19.96
C GLY A 473 -11.55 7.14 -20.72
N ARG A 474 -11.36 7.32 -22.02
CA ARG A 474 -12.27 8.08 -22.91
C ARG A 474 -13.67 7.44 -23.01
N PRO A 475 -14.73 8.19 -23.39
CA PRO A 475 -16.10 7.68 -23.44
C PRO A 475 -16.39 6.66 -24.55
N TYR A 476 -15.49 6.53 -25.52
CA TYR A 476 -15.67 5.67 -26.69
C TYR A 476 -15.58 4.17 -26.34
N PHE A 477 -16.52 3.41 -26.90
CA PHE A 477 -16.57 1.95 -26.86
C PHE A 477 -15.35 1.33 -27.49
N LYS A 478 -14.81 0.34 -26.79
CA LYS A 478 -13.82 -0.62 -27.30
C LYS A 478 -14.51 -1.97 -27.57
N MET A 479 -13.84 -2.84 -28.31
CA MET A 479 -14.34 -4.21 -28.58
C MET A 479 -14.58 -5.01 -27.30
N GLU A 480 -13.75 -4.80 -26.27
CA GLU A 480 -13.85 -5.43 -24.95
C GLU A 480 -15.04 -4.96 -24.11
N ASP A 481 -15.67 -3.83 -24.48
CA ASP A 481 -16.83 -3.30 -23.76
C ASP A 481 -18.12 -4.03 -24.09
N VAL A 482 -18.17 -4.79 -25.20
CA VAL A 482 -19.33 -5.57 -25.61
C VAL A 482 -19.15 -7.00 -25.08
N LEU A 483 -19.89 -7.34 -24.04
CA LEU A 483 -19.76 -8.64 -23.35
C LEU A 483 -20.36 -9.80 -24.18
N ASP A 484 -21.45 -9.51 -24.88
CA ASP A 484 -22.12 -10.45 -25.79
C ASP A 484 -22.63 -9.66 -27.00
N VAL A 485 -21.94 -9.85 -28.13
CA VAL A 485 -22.24 -9.15 -29.39
C VAL A 485 -23.63 -9.52 -29.89
N GLY A 486 -23.98 -10.81 -29.86
CA GLY A 486 -25.26 -11.28 -30.37
C GLY A 486 -26.44 -10.82 -29.52
N ALA A 487 -26.32 -10.91 -28.20
CA ALA A 487 -27.34 -10.41 -27.28
C ALA A 487 -27.49 -8.89 -27.39
N THR A 488 -26.37 -8.14 -27.53
CA THR A 488 -26.42 -6.68 -27.69
C THR A 488 -27.13 -6.29 -28.99
N ILE A 489 -26.81 -6.96 -30.11
CA ILE A 489 -27.48 -6.71 -31.40
C ILE A 489 -28.97 -7.03 -31.28
N LYS A 490 -29.33 -8.19 -30.71
CA LYS A 490 -30.74 -8.56 -30.48
C LYS A 490 -31.48 -7.54 -29.64
N SER A 491 -30.89 -7.02 -28.56
CA SER A 491 -31.48 -5.97 -27.73
C SER A 491 -31.57 -4.62 -28.44
N LEU A 492 -30.62 -4.28 -29.32
CA LEU A 492 -30.69 -3.09 -30.16
C LEU A 492 -31.77 -3.19 -31.24
N THR A 493 -32.16 -4.40 -31.62
CA THR A 493 -33.16 -4.67 -32.65
C THR A 493 -34.45 -5.30 -32.11
N ASP A 494 -34.68 -5.27 -30.79
CA ASP A 494 -35.82 -5.95 -30.14
C ASP A 494 -37.19 -5.32 -30.41
N GLY A 495 -37.20 -4.17 -31.09
CA GLY A 495 -38.42 -3.47 -31.48
C GLY A 495 -39.09 -2.63 -30.39
N SER A 496 -38.51 -2.55 -29.18
CA SER A 496 -38.94 -1.64 -28.13
C SER A 496 -38.86 -0.17 -28.59
N VAL A 497 -39.59 0.71 -27.91
CA VAL A 497 -39.61 2.16 -28.23
C VAL A 497 -38.20 2.74 -28.17
N VAL A 498 -37.44 2.37 -27.13
CA VAL A 498 -36.07 2.82 -26.90
C VAL A 498 -35.11 2.26 -27.96
N SER A 499 -35.19 0.96 -28.27
CA SER A 499 -34.28 0.33 -29.23
C SER A 499 -34.51 0.85 -30.65
N LYS A 500 -35.77 0.96 -31.10
CA LYS A 500 -36.11 1.58 -32.41
C LYS A 500 -35.59 3.01 -32.50
N TYR A 501 -35.74 3.78 -31.43
CA TYR A 501 -35.26 5.15 -31.37
C TYR A 501 -33.73 5.24 -31.46
N LEU A 502 -33.01 4.49 -30.64
CA LEU A 502 -31.54 4.48 -30.62
C LEU A 502 -30.95 3.89 -31.90
N PHE A 503 -31.44 2.73 -32.35
CA PHE A 503 -30.97 2.06 -33.55
C PHE A 503 -31.19 2.92 -34.80
N GLY A 504 -32.31 3.66 -34.88
CA GLY A 504 -32.57 4.61 -35.95
C GLY A 504 -31.56 5.76 -36.04
N LYS A 505 -30.78 6.01 -34.99
CA LYS A 505 -29.71 7.02 -34.96
C LYS A 505 -28.36 6.51 -35.45
N PHE A 506 -28.20 5.19 -35.67
CA PHE A 506 -26.99 4.64 -36.24
C PHE A 506 -26.86 5.06 -37.71
N PRO A 507 -25.65 5.09 -38.30
CA PRO A 507 -25.49 5.28 -39.75
C PRO A 507 -26.27 4.22 -40.54
N ARG A 508 -26.98 4.62 -41.61
CA ARG A 508 -27.82 3.70 -42.44
C ARG A 508 -27.05 2.44 -42.86
N LYS A 509 -25.82 2.60 -43.34
CA LYS A 509 -24.93 1.50 -43.74
C LYS A 509 -24.70 0.46 -42.62
N ILE A 510 -24.62 0.90 -41.37
CA ILE A 510 -24.45 0.01 -40.21
C ILE A 510 -25.80 -0.65 -39.85
N GLN A 511 -26.90 0.10 -39.90
CA GLN A 511 -28.23 -0.44 -39.65
C GLN A 511 -28.57 -1.60 -40.61
N ASP A 512 -28.35 -1.41 -41.91
CA ASP A 512 -28.67 -2.40 -42.94
C ASP A 512 -27.88 -3.70 -42.76
N ARG A 513 -26.64 -3.59 -42.27
CA ARG A 513 -25.80 -4.76 -41.96
C ARG A 513 -26.25 -5.44 -40.67
N LEU A 514 -26.45 -4.69 -39.58
CA LEU A 514 -26.84 -5.26 -38.28
C LEU A 514 -28.23 -5.92 -38.32
N ARG A 515 -29.15 -5.48 -39.18
CA ARG A 515 -30.44 -6.16 -39.40
C ARG A 515 -30.31 -7.54 -40.03
N LYS A 516 -29.21 -7.79 -40.75
CA LYS A 516 -28.88 -9.08 -41.36
C LYS A 516 -27.91 -9.90 -40.49
N TYR A 517 -27.91 -9.63 -39.17
CA TYR A 517 -27.04 -10.31 -38.24
C TYR A 517 -27.25 -11.83 -38.28
N ASP A 518 -26.16 -12.53 -38.57
CA ASP A 518 -26.10 -13.99 -38.59
C ASP A 518 -24.85 -14.41 -37.83
N VAL A 519 -25.04 -15.26 -36.81
CA VAL A 519 -23.98 -15.79 -35.94
C VAL A 519 -22.96 -16.62 -36.75
N THR A 520 -23.38 -17.20 -37.87
CA THR A 520 -22.54 -18.07 -38.72
C THR A 520 -21.73 -17.31 -39.78
N ALA A 521 -22.01 -16.02 -39.98
CA ALA A 521 -21.33 -15.22 -40.99
C ALA A 521 -19.90 -14.84 -40.54
N THR A 522 -18.95 -14.81 -41.49
CA THR A 522 -17.54 -14.41 -41.29
C THR A 522 -17.32 -12.92 -41.04
N VAL A 523 -18.39 -12.17 -40.79
CA VAL A 523 -18.38 -10.73 -40.57
C VAL A 523 -17.94 -10.42 -39.13
N ASP A 524 -17.02 -9.47 -38.96
CA ASP A 524 -16.68 -8.92 -37.65
C ASP A 524 -17.80 -8.01 -37.12
N TRP A 525 -18.83 -8.65 -36.57
CA TRP A 525 -20.01 -7.99 -36.01
C TRP A 525 -19.69 -7.10 -34.81
N ASN A 526 -18.68 -7.46 -34.02
CA ASN A 526 -18.27 -6.66 -32.86
C ASN A 526 -17.76 -5.29 -33.33
N ARG A 527 -16.89 -5.28 -34.35
CA ARG A 527 -16.36 -4.04 -34.91
C ARG A 527 -17.44 -3.12 -35.47
N LEU A 528 -18.41 -3.67 -36.21
CA LEU A 528 -19.51 -2.89 -36.76
C LEU A 528 -20.41 -2.30 -35.66
N LEU A 529 -20.70 -3.10 -34.64
CA LEU A 529 -21.51 -2.66 -33.51
C LEU A 529 -20.81 -1.53 -32.74
N VAL A 530 -19.52 -1.69 -32.43
CA VAL A 530 -18.71 -0.67 -31.72
C VAL A 530 -18.61 0.62 -32.54
N GLU A 531 -18.45 0.53 -33.87
CA GLU A 531 -18.46 1.70 -34.74
C GLU A 531 -19.79 2.46 -34.65
N GLY A 532 -20.91 1.74 -34.73
CA GLY A 532 -22.25 2.33 -34.60
C GLY A 532 -22.49 2.99 -33.25
N LEU A 533 -22.12 2.30 -32.16
CA LEU A 533 -22.21 2.82 -30.79
C LEU A 533 -21.36 4.09 -30.61
N ASN A 534 -20.14 4.11 -31.14
CA ASN A 534 -19.27 5.29 -31.06
C ASN A 534 -19.80 6.49 -31.86
N LYS A 535 -20.47 6.26 -32.99
CA LYS A 535 -21.16 7.33 -33.72
C LYS A 535 -22.35 7.88 -32.92
N LEU A 536 -23.10 7.01 -32.24
CA LEU A 536 -24.19 7.44 -31.36
C LEU A 536 -23.71 8.38 -30.25
N LEU A 537 -22.49 8.18 -29.73
CA LEU A 537 -21.92 9.07 -28.70
C LEU A 537 -21.70 10.51 -29.17
N THR A 538 -21.50 10.73 -30.47
CA THR A 538 -21.18 12.06 -31.01
C THR A 538 -22.39 12.93 -31.35
N ILE A 539 -23.61 12.40 -31.22
CA ILE A 539 -24.84 13.08 -31.60
C ILE A 539 -25.75 13.30 -30.40
N SER A 540 -26.48 14.41 -30.38
CA SER A 540 -27.48 14.64 -29.33
C SER A 540 -28.74 13.83 -29.64
N PHE A 541 -29.11 12.92 -28.73
CA PHE A 541 -30.30 12.07 -28.89
C PHE A 541 -31.16 11.97 -27.62
N PHE A 542 -30.74 12.51 -26.47
CA PHE A 542 -31.51 12.32 -25.25
C PHE A 542 -32.83 13.10 -25.31
N LYS A 543 -33.94 12.39 -25.08
CA LYS A 543 -35.31 12.90 -25.13
C LYS A 543 -36.14 12.20 -24.06
N ARG A 544 -36.50 12.90 -22.99
CA ARG A 544 -37.07 12.33 -21.75
C ARG A 544 -38.28 11.41 -22.03
N GLU A 545 -39.12 11.78 -22.99
CA GLU A 545 -40.31 11.02 -23.40
C GLU A 545 -39.98 9.66 -24.03
N LYS A 546 -38.80 9.52 -24.64
CA LYS A 546 -38.34 8.27 -25.27
C LYS A 546 -37.74 7.29 -24.26
N PHE A 547 -37.35 7.75 -23.07
CA PHE A 547 -36.67 6.94 -22.05
C PHE A 547 -37.45 6.81 -20.73
N LYS A 548 -38.75 7.11 -20.73
CA LYS A 548 -39.60 7.13 -19.52
C LYS A 548 -39.56 5.84 -18.67
N ASP A 549 -39.38 4.69 -19.32
CA ASP A 549 -39.38 3.36 -18.68
C ASP A 549 -37.96 2.85 -18.35
N ILE A 550 -36.93 3.69 -18.54
CA ILE A 550 -35.54 3.35 -18.28
C ILE A 550 -35.10 3.89 -16.91
N PHE A 551 -34.52 3.01 -16.11
CA PHE A 551 -33.85 3.43 -14.88
C PHE A 551 -32.49 4.05 -15.19
N PHE A 552 -32.33 5.33 -14.89
CA PHE A 552 -31.04 6.03 -14.97
C PHE A 552 -30.38 6.21 -13.59
N ARG A 553 -29.04 6.12 -13.58
CA ARG A 553 -28.23 6.51 -12.41
C ARG A 553 -28.38 8.02 -12.10
N ARG A 554 -28.09 8.42 -10.85
CA ARG A 554 -28.27 9.82 -10.37
C ARG A 554 -27.57 10.82 -11.28
N ASP A 555 -26.34 10.53 -11.66
CA ASP A 555 -25.49 11.42 -12.46
C ASP A 555 -26.10 11.71 -13.83
N VAL A 556 -26.75 10.71 -14.47
CA VAL A 556 -27.48 10.92 -15.73
C VAL A 556 -28.68 11.83 -15.50
N LYS A 557 -29.39 11.69 -14.37
CA LYS A 557 -30.53 12.57 -14.05
C LYS A 557 -30.06 14.02 -13.88
N VAL A 558 -29.00 14.23 -13.09
CA VAL A 558 -28.41 15.56 -12.86
C VAL A 558 -27.94 16.18 -14.17
N LEU A 559 -27.16 15.44 -14.98
CA LEU A 559 -26.67 15.93 -16.27
C LEU A 559 -27.81 16.17 -17.28
N SER A 560 -28.91 15.42 -17.19
CA SER A 560 -30.07 15.60 -18.07
C SER A 560 -30.90 16.85 -17.73
N GLU A 561 -30.76 17.35 -16.51
CA GLU A 561 -31.37 18.61 -16.05
C GLU A 561 -30.44 19.81 -16.27
N GLY A 562 -29.16 19.54 -16.53
CA GLY A 562 -28.16 20.54 -16.91
C GLY A 562 -28.34 21.10 -18.33
N GLY A 563 -27.63 22.17 -18.64
CA GLY A 563 -27.70 22.87 -19.94
C GLY A 563 -27.21 22.04 -21.14
N VAL A 564 -27.05 22.69 -22.30
CA VAL A 564 -26.69 22.03 -23.56
C VAL A 564 -25.26 21.45 -23.52
N LEU A 565 -25.16 20.12 -23.47
CA LEU A 565 -23.89 19.39 -23.51
C LEU A 565 -23.29 19.36 -24.92
N LYS A 566 -21.96 19.53 -25.04
CA LYS A 566 -21.22 19.48 -26.32
C LYS A 566 -19.92 18.67 -26.21
N GLY A 567 -19.41 18.25 -27.37
CA GLY A 567 -18.09 17.60 -27.47
C GLY A 567 -17.91 16.39 -26.55
N HIS A 568 -16.90 16.46 -25.69
CA HIS A 568 -16.55 15.35 -24.79
C HIS A 568 -17.62 15.08 -23.73
N GLU A 569 -18.29 16.11 -23.20
CA GLU A 569 -19.35 15.97 -22.19
C GLU A 569 -20.57 15.29 -22.77
N LEU A 570 -20.94 15.63 -24.01
CA LEU A 570 -22.02 14.95 -24.73
C LEU A 570 -21.70 13.46 -24.95
N ALA A 571 -20.49 13.15 -25.40
CA ALA A 571 -20.06 11.76 -25.58
C ALA A 571 -20.05 11.00 -24.25
N HIS A 572 -19.67 11.67 -23.16
CA HIS A 572 -19.70 11.09 -21.82
C HIS A 572 -21.11 10.76 -21.35
N PHE A 573 -22.02 11.72 -21.45
CA PHE A 573 -23.43 11.57 -21.09
C PHE A 573 -24.11 10.48 -21.91
N ASN A 574 -23.92 10.49 -23.22
CA ASN A 574 -24.45 9.47 -24.13
C ASN A 574 -23.93 8.07 -23.79
N ARG A 575 -22.65 7.95 -23.40
CA ARG A 575 -22.07 6.67 -22.99
C ARG A 575 -22.76 6.12 -21.74
N MET A 576 -23.05 6.98 -20.75
CA MET A 576 -23.74 6.56 -19.53
C MET A 576 -25.18 6.10 -19.81
N ILE A 577 -25.89 6.76 -20.72
CA ILE A 577 -27.23 6.34 -21.15
C ILE A 577 -27.19 4.94 -21.77
N VAL A 578 -26.27 4.70 -22.70
CA VAL A 578 -26.14 3.40 -23.38
C VAL A 578 -25.78 2.29 -22.38
N GLU A 579 -24.89 2.55 -21.42
CA GLU A 579 -24.56 1.62 -20.35
C GLU A 579 -25.77 1.29 -19.46
N ASP A 580 -26.60 2.27 -19.13
CA ASP A 580 -27.77 2.07 -18.27
C ASP A 580 -28.88 1.25 -18.98
N ILE A 581 -29.06 1.46 -20.28
CA ILE A 581 -30.04 0.74 -21.11
C ILE A 581 -29.59 -0.71 -21.33
N TYR A 582 -28.34 -0.90 -21.78
CA TYR A 582 -27.80 -2.22 -22.18
C TYR A 582 -26.92 -2.86 -21.10
N ARG A 583 -27.20 -2.58 -19.82
CA ARG A 583 -26.41 -3.01 -18.65
C ARG A 583 -26.13 -4.53 -18.53
N LYS A 584 -26.87 -5.38 -19.26
CA LYS A 584 -26.67 -6.83 -19.27
C LYS A 584 -25.64 -7.29 -20.30
N THR A 585 -25.43 -6.52 -21.36
CA THR A 585 -24.63 -6.93 -22.53
C THR A 585 -23.49 -5.96 -22.83
N ILE A 586 -23.50 -4.76 -22.24
CA ILE A 586 -22.45 -3.75 -22.33
C ILE A 586 -21.78 -3.57 -20.95
N LEU A 587 -20.45 -3.57 -20.96
CA LEU A 587 -19.63 -3.30 -19.79
C LEU A 587 -19.66 -1.81 -19.42
N ARG A 588 -19.92 -1.54 -18.14
CA ARG A 588 -19.85 -0.19 -17.56
C ARG A 588 -18.40 0.27 -17.52
N ARG A 589 -18.13 1.52 -17.94
CA ARG A 589 -16.77 2.08 -17.87
C ARG A 589 -16.25 2.10 -16.43
N GLU A 590 -14.97 1.83 -16.30
CA GLU A 590 -14.28 1.84 -15.02
C GLU A 590 -14.10 3.26 -14.49
N LEU A 591 -14.42 3.45 -13.21
CA LEU A 591 -14.25 4.70 -12.49
C LEU A 591 -12.77 4.89 -12.13
N ALA A 592 -12.29 6.12 -12.24
CA ALA A 592 -10.93 6.47 -11.89
C ALA A 592 -10.67 6.27 -10.38
N PRO A 593 -9.42 6.02 -9.95
CA PRO A 593 -9.12 5.95 -8.52
C PRO A 593 -9.19 7.34 -7.88
N ARG A 594 -9.89 7.48 -6.75
CA ARG A 594 -9.83 8.71 -5.94
C ARG A 594 -8.63 8.65 -5.02
N ARG A 595 -7.84 9.73 -4.99
CA ARG A 595 -6.71 9.91 -4.09
C ARG A 595 -6.88 11.18 -3.28
N VAL A 596 -6.58 11.10 -1.98
CA VAL A 596 -6.58 12.24 -1.08
C VAL A 596 -5.16 12.45 -0.58
N VAL A 597 -4.66 13.68 -0.67
CA VAL A 597 -3.37 14.07 -0.13
C VAL A 597 -3.61 14.55 1.29
N ILE A 598 -2.92 13.92 2.25
CA ILE A 598 -2.86 14.40 3.62
C ILE A 598 -1.42 14.82 3.87
N THR A 599 -1.24 16.02 4.42
CA THR A 599 0.05 16.44 4.98
C THR A 599 0.32 15.56 6.21
N SER A 600 1.10 14.49 6.04
CA SER A 600 1.56 13.72 7.19
C SER A 600 2.69 14.47 7.89
N LEU A 601 2.96 14.14 9.15
CA LEU A 601 4.08 14.67 9.95
C LEU A 601 5.47 14.49 9.29
N VAL A 602 5.59 13.75 8.17
CA VAL A 602 6.89 13.42 7.54
C VAL A 602 6.90 13.63 6.02
N ARG A 603 5.76 13.57 5.30
CA ARG A 603 5.69 13.76 3.82
C ARG A 603 4.25 13.94 3.32
N GLN A 604 4.06 14.62 2.18
CA GLN A 604 2.81 14.59 1.40
C GLN A 604 2.84 13.40 0.43
N ALA A 605 1.99 12.39 0.65
CA ALA A 605 1.82 11.28 -0.29
C ALA A 605 0.32 11.02 -0.54
N PRO A 606 -0.13 10.94 -1.81
CA PRO A 606 -1.53 10.74 -2.14
C PRO A 606 -2.00 9.31 -1.77
N THR A 607 -2.92 9.23 -0.80
CA THR A 607 -3.54 7.97 -0.36
C THR A 607 -4.73 7.63 -1.26
N ARG A 608 -4.75 6.45 -1.86
CA ARG A 608 -5.89 5.98 -2.68
C ARG A 608 -7.04 5.53 -1.79
N VAL A 609 -8.10 6.33 -1.72
CA VAL A 609 -9.28 6.10 -0.87
C VAL A 609 -10.41 5.37 -1.58
N PHE A 610 -10.43 5.40 -2.91
CA PHE A 610 -11.34 4.65 -3.76
C PHE A 610 -10.60 4.11 -4.99
N GLY A 611 -10.94 2.90 -5.44
CA GLY A 611 -10.45 2.38 -6.71
C GLY A 611 -10.83 0.93 -7.01
N ALA A 612 -10.66 0.57 -8.27
CA ALA A 612 -10.94 -0.75 -8.83
C ALA A 612 -9.94 -1.81 -8.38
N TYR A 613 -10.43 -3.02 -8.14
CA TYR A 613 -9.67 -4.23 -7.89
C TYR A 613 -10.07 -5.29 -8.91
N ARG A 614 -9.07 -5.88 -9.55
CA ARG A 614 -9.23 -6.85 -10.65
C ARG A 614 -8.97 -8.27 -10.17
N SER A 615 -9.63 -9.23 -10.80
CA SER A 615 -9.36 -10.65 -10.64
C SER A 615 -8.00 -11.02 -11.26
N ARG A 616 -7.54 -12.27 -11.07
CA ARG A 616 -6.36 -12.81 -11.75
C ARG A 616 -6.49 -12.81 -13.29
N SER A 617 -7.71 -12.85 -13.80
CA SER A 617 -8.01 -12.76 -15.24
C SER A 617 -8.06 -11.31 -15.77
N GLY A 618 -7.76 -10.31 -14.94
CA GLY A 618 -7.74 -8.90 -15.34
C GLY A 618 -9.11 -8.21 -15.38
N GLN A 619 -10.20 -8.94 -15.15
CA GLN A 619 -11.56 -8.39 -15.11
C GLN A 619 -11.81 -7.62 -13.81
N LEU A 620 -12.62 -6.56 -13.89
CA LEU A 620 -13.06 -5.81 -12.71
C LEU A 620 -13.84 -6.73 -11.77
N SER A 621 -13.39 -6.84 -10.52
CA SER A 621 -14.04 -7.68 -9.50
C SER A 621 -14.91 -6.83 -8.57
N PHE A 622 -14.35 -5.76 -8.00
CA PHE A 622 -15.05 -4.82 -7.13
C PHE A 622 -14.26 -3.51 -7.01
N TYR A 623 -14.92 -2.47 -6.52
CA TYR A 623 -14.28 -1.27 -5.99
C TYR A 623 -14.16 -1.37 -4.48
N ARG A 624 -13.06 -0.85 -3.95
CA ARG A 624 -12.86 -0.69 -2.50
C ARG A 624 -12.89 0.78 -2.15
N HIS A 625 -13.66 1.12 -1.12
CA HIS A 625 -13.74 2.45 -0.52
C HIS A 625 -13.18 2.37 0.90
N HIS A 626 -12.34 3.32 1.27
CA HIS A 626 -11.96 3.55 2.66
C HIS A 626 -13.20 3.94 3.46
N ALA A 627 -13.37 3.35 4.64
CA ALA A 627 -14.51 3.60 5.51
C ALA A 627 -14.12 3.64 7.00
N PHE A 628 -15.01 4.14 7.86
CA PHE A 628 -14.89 4.02 9.31
C PHE A 628 -16.28 4.09 9.97
N ARG A 629 -16.44 3.35 11.06
CA ARG A 629 -17.59 3.46 11.95
C ARG A 629 -17.34 4.60 12.94
N PRO A 630 -18.20 5.62 12.98
CA PRO A 630 -18.20 6.63 14.02
C PRO A 630 -19.03 6.16 15.22
N GLN A 631 -18.60 6.54 16.41
CA GLN A 631 -19.43 6.46 17.61
C GLN A 631 -19.12 7.63 18.53
N PHE A 632 -20.10 8.47 18.84
CA PHE A 632 -19.93 9.53 19.82
C PHE A 632 -20.01 8.94 21.23
N VAL A 633 -19.03 9.28 22.06
CA VAL A 633 -18.95 8.86 23.46
C VAL A 633 -18.61 10.05 24.34
N SER A 634 -19.21 10.11 25.53
CA SER A 634 -18.85 11.10 26.54
C SER A 634 -17.95 10.45 27.58
N ILE A 635 -16.80 11.04 27.87
CA ILE A 635 -15.88 10.56 28.91
C ILE A 635 -15.51 11.76 29.78
N GLY A 636 -15.85 11.69 31.06
CA GLY A 636 -15.84 12.85 31.94
C GLY A 636 -16.77 13.95 31.40
N SER A 637 -16.29 15.19 31.38
CA SER A 637 -17.02 16.36 30.85
C SER A 637 -16.80 16.61 29.35
N LYS A 638 -16.10 15.72 28.65
CA LYS A 638 -15.72 15.89 27.23
C LYS A 638 -16.41 14.88 26.33
N TRP A 639 -16.63 15.28 25.08
CA TRP A 639 -17.17 14.44 24.02
C TRP A 639 -16.08 14.03 23.04
N TYR A 640 -16.14 12.78 22.61
CA TYR A 640 -15.20 12.20 21.67
C TYR A 640 -15.94 11.47 20.55
N LEU A 641 -15.36 11.49 19.37
CA LEU A 641 -15.71 10.63 18.27
C LEU A 641 -14.75 9.43 18.25
N GLU A 642 -15.26 8.26 18.59
CA GLU A 642 -14.55 7.01 18.40
C GLU A 642 -14.53 6.63 16.91
N ILE A 643 -13.32 6.41 16.39
CA ILE A 643 -13.06 6.03 14.99
C ILE A 643 -12.71 4.56 14.92
N THR A 644 -13.59 3.74 14.32
CA THR A 644 -13.28 2.34 14.03
C THR A 644 -13.13 2.12 12.52
N PRO A 645 -11.88 2.05 12.00
CA PRO A 645 -11.65 1.87 10.56
C PRO A 645 -12.29 0.60 9.99
N THR A 646 -12.74 0.67 8.75
CA THR A 646 -13.34 -0.44 8.01
C THR A 646 -13.22 -0.19 6.50
N TYR A 647 -13.76 -1.08 5.68
CA TYR A 647 -13.86 -0.86 4.24
C TYR A 647 -15.31 -0.99 3.77
N HIS A 648 -15.60 -0.35 2.65
CA HIS A 648 -16.81 -0.60 1.88
C HIS A 648 -16.44 -1.16 0.51
N TYR A 649 -17.26 -2.08 0.00
CA TYR A 649 -17.03 -2.74 -1.27
C TYR A 649 -18.27 -2.64 -2.13
N THR A 650 -18.09 -2.15 -3.36
CA THR A 650 -19.16 -2.03 -4.34
C THR A 650 -18.78 -2.76 -5.61
N HIS A 651 -19.75 -3.25 -6.37
CA HIS A 651 -19.46 -3.91 -7.65
C HIS A 651 -19.35 -2.91 -8.81
N ASP A 652 -19.98 -1.74 -8.69
CA ASP A 652 -20.07 -0.71 -9.74
C ASP A 652 -19.70 0.70 -9.27
N GLY A 653 -19.17 0.85 -8.06
CA GLY A 653 -18.91 2.13 -7.39
C GLY A 653 -20.01 2.54 -6.42
N TYR A 654 -21.24 2.02 -6.56
CA TYR A 654 -22.42 2.53 -5.83
C TYR A 654 -23.17 1.43 -5.07
N ARG A 655 -23.30 0.25 -5.65
CA ARG A 655 -24.07 -0.87 -5.09
C ARG A 655 -23.14 -1.84 -4.38
N VAL A 656 -23.54 -2.26 -3.18
CA VAL A 656 -22.76 -3.17 -2.34
C VAL A 656 -22.43 -4.46 -3.09
N CYS A 657 -21.17 -4.87 -3.04
CA CYS A 657 -20.72 -6.09 -3.68
C CYS A 657 -21.41 -7.33 -3.06
N PHE A 658 -21.73 -8.32 -3.90
CA PHE A 658 -22.34 -9.57 -3.46
C PHE A 658 -21.47 -10.32 -2.42
N PHE A 659 -20.14 -10.32 -2.64
CA PHE A 659 -19.15 -10.99 -1.78
C PHE A 659 -18.61 -10.10 -0.65
N TYR A 660 -19.36 -9.06 -0.24
CA TYR A 660 -18.91 -8.07 0.75
C TYR A 660 -18.33 -8.70 2.04
N GLU A 661 -18.99 -9.74 2.58
CA GLU A 661 -18.55 -10.36 3.84
C GLU A 661 -17.20 -11.05 3.71
N ASP A 662 -16.97 -11.74 2.59
CA ASP A 662 -15.74 -12.47 2.35
C ASP A 662 -14.58 -11.49 2.13
N LEU A 663 -14.84 -10.38 1.44
CA LEU A 663 -13.86 -9.30 1.26
C LEU A 663 -13.47 -8.65 2.59
N ILE A 664 -14.44 -8.36 3.46
CA ILE A 664 -14.19 -7.81 4.80
C ILE A 664 -13.45 -8.80 5.70
N LYS A 665 -13.85 -10.08 5.69
CA LYS A 665 -13.16 -11.12 6.46
C LYS A 665 -11.73 -11.30 5.96
N GLY A 666 -11.53 -11.27 4.63
CA GLY A 666 -10.23 -11.36 4.00
C GLY A 666 -9.28 -10.25 4.44
N ILE A 667 -9.71 -8.99 4.37
CA ILE A 667 -8.85 -7.85 4.76
C ILE A 667 -8.55 -7.85 6.26
N LYS A 668 -9.53 -8.20 7.11
CA LYS A 668 -9.31 -8.30 8.56
C LYS A 668 -8.35 -9.43 8.97
N ARG A 669 -8.17 -10.46 8.15
CA ARG A 669 -7.19 -11.55 8.41
C ARG A 669 -5.76 -11.14 8.08
N THR A 670 -5.58 -10.22 7.13
CA THR A 670 -4.27 -9.81 6.63
C THR A 670 -3.79 -8.50 7.25
N GLU A 671 -4.71 -7.65 7.70
CA GLU A 671 -4.41 -6.34 8.27
C GLU A 671 -3.95 -6.44 9.75
N GLY A 672 -2.70 -6.04 10.00
CA GLY A 672 -2.14 -5.96 11.36
C GLY A 672 -2.39 -4.62 12.06
N SER A 673 -2.10 -4.55 13.37
CA SER A 673 -2.34 -3.37 14.22
C SER A 673 -1.73 -2.08 13.68
N GLY A 674 -0.51 -2.11 13.14
CA GLY A 674 0.13 -0.93 12.55
C GLY A 674 -0.58 -0.37 11.32
N ALA A 675 -1.30 -1.20 10.56
CA ALA A 675 -2.12 -0.73 9.43
C ALA A 675 -3.41 -0.08 9.92
N VAL A 676 -4.05 -0.65 10.96
CA VAL A 676 -5.23 -0.06 11.62
C VAL A 676 -4.88 1.30 12.23
N PHE A 677 -3.74 1.40 12.94
CA PHE A 677 -3.25 2.66 13.49
C PHE A 677 -3.08 3.73 12.41
N ARG A 678 -2.45 3.40 11.27
CA ARG A 678 -2.34 4.34 10.14
C ARG A 678 -3.70 4.79 9.61
N GLN A 679 -4.71 3.92 9.62
CA GLN A 679 -6.06 4.31 9.23
C GLN A 679 -6.72 5.24 10.26
N VAL A 680 -6.54 5.00 11.56
CA VAL A 680 -7.03 5.91 12.61
C VAL A 680 -6.41 7.29 12.43
N MET A 681 -5.08 7.37 12.28
CA MET A 681 -4.37 8.63 12.02
C MET A 681 -4.81 9.31 10.72
N PHE A 682 -5.06 8.52 9.65
CA PHE A 682 -5.59 9.02 8.39
C PHE A 682 -6.96 9.68 8.59
N TRP A 683 -7.89 9.00 9.26
CA TRP A 683 -9.24 9.53 9.51
C TRP A 683 -9.22 10.74 10.43
N ALA A 684 -8.46 10.69 11.53
CA ALA A 684 -8.31 11.82 12.44
C ALA A 684 -7.89 13.09 11.67
N ARG A 685 -6.87 13.00 10.82
CA ARG A 685 -6.42 14.15 10.01
C ARG A 685 -7.48 14.65 9.01
N ILE A 686 -8.21 13.74 8.35
CA ILE A 686 -9.28 14.13 7.42
C ILE A 686 -10.40 14.88 8.16
N LEU A 687 -10.73 14.45 9.38
CA LEU A 687 -11.79 15.05 10.18
C LEU A 687 -11.34 16.35 10.88
N GLN A 688 -10.06 16.46 11.23
CA GLN A 688 -9.46 17.69 11.76
C GLN A 688 -9.31 18.79 10.71
N ASP A 689 -9.12 18.43 9.44
CA ASP A 689 -9.03 19.41 8.37
C ASP A 689 -10.35 20.17 8.27
N ARG A 690 -10.32 21.50 8.45
CA ARG A 690 -11.51 22.34 8.32
C ARG A 690 -11.85 22.68 6.87
N LYS A 691 -11.01 22.31 5.90
CA LYS A 691 -11.33 22.56 4.47
C LYS A 691 -12.50 21.70 4.01
N GLY A 692 -13.40 22.34 3.27
CA GLY A 692 -14.49 21.68 2.55
C GLY A 692 -14.03 21.09 1.20
N SER A 693 -14.96 20.48 0.47
CA SER A 693 -14.72 19.91 -0.86
C SER A 693 -14.88 21.00 -1.93
N PHE A 694 -14.51 20.70 -3.17
CA PHE A 694 -14.68 21.66 -4.28
C PHE A 694 -16.14 22.14 -4.43
N LEU A 695 -17.11 21.25 -4.19
CA LEU A 695 -18.54 21.57 -4.31
C LEU A 695 -19.12 22.25 -3.06
N ARG A 696 -18.42 22.18 -1.92
CA ARG A 696 -18.81 22.76 -0.64
C ARG A 696 -17.55 23.25 0.09
N PRO A 697 -16.97 24.39 -0.32
CA PRO A 697 -15.67 24.84 0.15
C PRO A 697 -15.71 25.33 1.60
N ASP A 698 -16.86 25.82 2.05
CA ASP A 698 -17.03 26.38 3.38
C ASP A 698 -17.03 25.28 4.46
N PRO A 699 -16.27 25.47 5.56
CA PRO A 699 -16.30 24.57 6.70
C PRO A 699 -17.70 24.45 7.29
N TYR A 700 -18.10 23.23 7.65
CA TYR A 700 -19.33 23.03 8.41
C TYR A 700 -19.20 23.66 9.82
N PRO A 701 -20.10 24.56 10.24
CA PRO A 701 -19.88 25.42 11.41
C PRO A 701 -20.28 24.78 12.75
N PHE A 702 -21.06 23.70 12.75
CA PHE A 702 -21.67 23.15 13.97
C PHE A 702 -20.97 21.90 14.51
N LEU A 703 -19.81 21.52 13.96
CA LEU A 703 -19.04 20.38 14.43
C LEU A 703 -17.56 20.51 14.05
N GLY A 704 -16.68 20.36 15.03
CA GLY A 704 -15.23 20.40 14.81
C GLY A 704 -14.46 19.47 15.74
N PHE A 705 -13.27 19.07 15.29
CA PHE A 705 -12.49 18.01 15.92
C PHE A 705 -11.07 18.48 16.30
N GLY A 706 -10.67 18.12 17.52
CA GLY A 706 -9.36 18.38 18.11
C GLY A 706 -8.39 17.22 17.87
N GLN A 707 -7.51 16.94 18.83
CA GLN A 707 -6.52 15.85 18.70
C GLN A 707 -7.07 14.49 19.13
N LEU A 708 -6.38 13.42 18.72
CA LEU A 708 -6.62 12.10 19.31
C LEU A 708 -6.13 12.10 20.76
N VAL A 709 -6.83 11.40 21.65
CA VAL A 709 -6.35 11.25 23.04
C VAL A 709 -5.06 10.44 23.04
N GLU A 710 -4.01 11.00 23.62
CA GLU A 710 -2.68 10.41 23.76
C GLU A 710 -2.49 9.91 25.20
N PHE A 711 -1.83 8.78 25.35
CA PHE A 711 -1.40 8.24 26.65
C PHE A 711 0.09 7.98 26.61
N ASP A 712 0.82 8.45 27.61
CA ASP A 712 2.21 8.08 27.83
C ASP A 712 2.26 6.89 28.81
N PHE A 713 2.93 5.81 28.41
CA PHE A 713 3.12 4.62 29.25
C PHE A 713 4.60 4.34 29.45
N ASP A 714 5.00 4.08 30.69
CA ASP A 714 6.38 3.76 31.09
C ASP A 714 6.73 2.28 30.97
N TYR A 715 5.71 1.45 30.67
CA TYR A 715 5.81 0.00 30.51
C TYR A 715 5.10 -0.44 29.23
N GLY A 716 5.75 -1.28 28.43
CA GLY A 716 5.09 -1.88 27.26
C GLY A 716 3.94 -2.78 27.69
N VAL A 717 2.71 -2.46 27.28
CA VAL A 717 1.52 -3.25 27.60
C VAL A 717 1.59 -4.61 26.87
N ALA A 718 2.10 -5.61 27.56
CA ALA A 718 2.07 -6.99 27.09
C ALA A 718 0.69 -7.60 27.34
N VAL A 719 -0.28 -7.40 26.42
CA VAL A 719 -1.56 -8.11 26.50
C VAL A 719 -1.30 -9.62 26.28
N PRO A 720 -1.51 -10.49 27.28
CA PRO A 720 -1.27 -11.92 27.13
C PRO A 720 -2.25 -12.51 26.08
N ARG A 721 -1.76 -13.38 25.20
CA ARG A 721 -2.58 -14.05 24.17
C ARG A 721 -3.76 -14.85 24.76
N SER A 722 -3.72 -15.21 26.04
CA SER A 722 -4.80 -15.88 26.78
C SER A 722 -6.01 -14.95 26.99
N GLU A 723 -5.79 -13.65 27.22
CA GLU A 723 -6.87 -12.66 27.39
C GLU A 723 -7.45 -12.20 26.06
N ALA A 724 -6.63 -12.15 25.00
CA ALA A 724 -7.12 -11.87 23.63
C ALA A 724 -8.09 -12.94 23.10
N ARG A 725 -8.08 -14.16 23.65
CA ARG A 725 -9.09 -15.20 23.35
C ARG A 725 -10.38 -15.00 24.15
N ARG A 726 -10.30 -14.54 25.41
CA ARG A 726 -11.48 -14.16 26.21
C ARG A 726 -12.17 -12.88 25.70
N ALA A 727 -11.41 -11.92 25.18
CA ALA A 727 -11.96 -10.71 24.55
C ALA A 727 -12.69 -11.02 23.23
N LYS A 728 -12.28 -12.08 22.49
CA LYS A 728 -12.97 -12.55 21.28
C LYS A 728 -14.29 -13.28 21.55
N SER A 729 -14.49 -13.83 22.76
CA SER A 729 -15.80 -14.37 23.17
C SER A 729 -16.69 -13.31 23.82
N ALA A 730 -16.11 -12.28 24.45
CA ALA A 730 -16.86 -11.20 25.10
C ALA A 730 -17.53 -10.21 24.12
N THR A 731 -17.16 -10.20 22.83
CA THR A 731 -17.86 -9.37 21.82
C THR A 731 -19.28 -9.88 21.49
N VAL A 732 -19.76 -10.93 22.18
CA VAL A 732 -21.14 -11.45 22.08
C VAL A 732 -22.00 -11.10 23.32
N SER A 733 -21.43 -10.59 24.42
CA SER A 733 -22.20 -10.17 25.59
C SER A 733 -21.53 -8.96 26.25
N GLY A 734 -22.21 -7.81 26.20
CA GLY A 734 -21.74 -6.60 26.85
C GLY A 734 -21.58 -6.79 28.36
N GLN A 735 -20.34 -6.69 28.84
CA GLN A 735 -20.04 -6.45 30.25
C GLN A 735 -18.85 -5.49 30.32
N LEU A 736 -19.07 -4.36 30.99
CA LEU A 736 -18.07 -3.38 31.37
C LEU A 736 -17.01 -4.03 32.27
N PHE A 737 -15.74 -3.72 32.05
CA PHE A 737 -14.74 -3.81 33.11
C PHE A 737 -14.90 -2.57 34.00
N GLN A 738 -15.43 -2.75 35.22
CA GLN A 738 -15.30 -1.79 36.31
C GLN A 738 -13.82 -1.77 36.74
N MET A 739 -13.22 -0.58 36.77
CA MET A 739 -11.98 -0.33 37.48
C MET A 739 -12.27 -0.41 38.98
N ASN A 740 -11.62 -1.34 39.68
CA ASN A 740 -11.47 -1.24 41.13
C ASN A 740 -10.26 -0.37 41.43
N GLU A 741 -10.49 0.65 42.24
CA GLU A 741 -9.47 1.45 42.91
C GLU A 741 -8.60 0.55 43.80
N ASN A 742 -7.29 0.65 43.61
CA ASN A 742 -6.24 0.53 44.61
C ASN A 742 -4.95 1.14 44.07
#